data_AF-A0A0E0FMB0-F1
#
_entry.id   AF-A0A0E0FMB0-F1
#
_cell.length_a   1.000
_cell.length_b   1.000
_cell.length_c   1.000
_cell.angle_alpha   90.00
_cell.angle_beta   90.00
_cell.angle_gamma   90.00
#
_symmetry.space_group_name_H-M   'P 1'
#
loop_
_entity.id
_entity.type
_entity.pdbx_description
1 polymer ?
#
loop_
_entity_poly.entity_id
_entity_poly.type
_entity_poly.pdbx_seq_one_letter_code
_entity_poly.pdbx_strand_id
1 'polypeptide(L)'
;MGRGAPSSHPPPWRRLLRYALLCALLPPWGTSEANEQLAEFPPRGWNSYDSFSWIVDENTYMQNAEILAEKLLPHGYEFAVIDYLWYRKYVHGAYTDSYGFDNIDEWGRPFPDLQRFPSSRIDKGFSQLANKVHGMGLKFGIHLMKGISLQAVNGNTPILDIKTGKPYVEDGRQWTARDIGLTHRTCAWMPHGFMSVNTDIGAGKAFLRSLYQQYADWGVDFVKVDCIFGMDYSPKEIITISELLAELDRPIILSISPGTEVTPALAKNISQHVNMYRITGDDWDNWKDVSSHFDVSSSFAAANKIGAIGLRGRSWPDLDMLPFGWLTNAGVNQGPHRQCELTSDEQRTQIALWSMAKSPLMYGGDLRHLDNDTLSIITNPTLLKINHYSINNMEFHHVHSERTSKEDKHSSRFISEDLVHVPKIDGVSLGLTACSDDKANGWYMFSQHGKSDHICRNYGMQDDKNISFCLGKTIPLLTSDDIIVHNEEYQTKFHLANMDSDDACLDASGSQRRTSSDSKFPMFSRCRWHAMQMWELNEKGNLISSYSRLCATVESNNKGVVTTGAVARAWIATGSKGEIYLAFFNLDSMSRKITARISDLEKVLGSTFIRKDTCSCTEVWSGRNFGRVEEEISAVVKSHGSMVFEITC
;
A
#
# COMPACT_ATOMS: atom_id res chain seq x y z
N MET A 1 7.75 19.24 -82.97
CA MET A 1 7.44 20.69 -83.15
C MET A 1 5.92 20.81 -83.19
N GLY A 2 5.17 21.51 -82.36
CA GLY A 2 5.43 22.34 -81.19
C GLY A 2 4.13 23.10 -80.88
N ARG A 3 3.82 23.28 -79.57
CA ARG A 3 3.03 24.36 -78.92
C ARG A 3 1.57 24.54 -79.41
N GLY A 4 0.55 24.78 -78.60
CA GLY A 4 0.40 25.37 -77.26
C GLY A 4 -0.97 26.07 -77.24
N ALA A 5 -1.66 26.05 -76.10
CA ALA A 5 -3.09 26.38 -75.88
C ALA A 5 -3.53 27.83 -76.23
N PRO A 6 -4.84 28.15 -76.12
CA PRO A 6 -5.32 28.66 -74.82
C PRO A 6 -6.73 28.20 -74.36
N SER A 7 -6.94 28.41 -73.07
CA SER A 7 -8.08 28.11 -72.20
C SER A 7 -9.33 28.99 -72.38
N SER A 8 -10.52 28.43 -72.12
CA SER A 8 -11.67 29.17 -71.56
C SER A 8 -12.61 28.22 -70.78
N HIS A 9 -13.02 28.64 -69.58
CA HIS A 9 -13.99 27.97 -68.70
C HIS A 9 -15.42 28.51 -68.90
N PRO A 10 -16.48 27.68 -68.75
CA PRO A 10 -17.87 28.14 -68.67
C PRO A 10 -18.45 28.14 -67.22
N PRO A 11 -19.61 28.80 -66.98
CA PRO A 11 -20.06 29.28 -65.66
C PRO A 11 -20.97 28.32 -64.86
N PRO A 12 -21.28 28.61 -63.57
CA PRO A 12 -21.66 27.61 -62.58
C PRO A 12 -23.17 27.61 -62.28
N TRP A 13 -23.91 26.66 -62.84
CA TRP A 13 -25.24 26.29 -62.32
C TRP A 13 -25.51 24.77 -62.35
N ARG A 14 -24.47 23.95 -62.58
CA ARG A 14 -24.54 22.48 -62.60
C ARG A 14 -23.77 21.80 -61.46
N ARG A 15 -23.67 22.43 -60.29
CA ARG A 15 -23.04 21.84 -59.08
C ARG A 15 -24.00 21.56 -57.90
N LEU A 16 -25.30 21.78 -58.06
CA LEU A 16 -26.27 21.61 -56.95
C LEU A 16 -27.05 20.29 -56.94
N LEU A 17 -26.76 19.34 -57.84
CA LEU A 17 -27.46 18.04 -57.90
C LEU A 17 -26.54 16.83 -57.66
N ARG A 18 -25.33 17.04 -57.13
CA ARG A 18 -24.40 15.97 -56.70
C ARG A 18 -24.13 15.89 -55.19
N TYR A 19 -24.75 16.76 -54.39
CA TYR A 19 -24.58 16.75 -52.93
C TYR A 19 -25.74 16.12 -52.14
N ALA A 20 -26.82 15.71 -52.81
CA ALA A 20 -28.00 15.12 -52.15
C ALA A 20 -28.02 13.58 -52.13
N LEU A 21 -26.97 12.91 -52.64
CA LEU A 21 -26.92 11.44 -52.76
C LEU A 21 -25.63 10.81 -52.21
N LEU A 22 -24.97 11.52 -51.29
CA LEU A 22 -23.77 11.05 -50.57
C LEU A 22 -23.92 11.11 -49.04
N CYS A 23 -25.15 11.29 -48.53
CA CYS A 23 -25.45 11.28 -47.08
C CYS A 23 -26.16 9.99 -46.61
N ALA A 24 -26.19 8.92 -47.41
CA ALA A 24 -26.92 7.69 -47.09
C ALA A 24 -26.03 6.44 -46.91
N LEU A 25 -24.73 6.63 -46.61
CA LEU A 25 -23.79 5.56 -46.26
C LEU A 25 -22.83 5.99 -45.13
N LEU A 26 -23.33 6.75 -44.16
CA LEU A 26 -22.66 6.82 -42.87
C LEU A 26 -23.08 5.56 -42.10
N PRO A 27 -22.14 4.69 -41.65
CA PRO A 27 -22.51 3.63 -40.72
C PRO A 27 -23.19 4.30 -39.52
N PRO A 28 -24.21 3.69 -38.91
CA PRO A 28 -24.73 4.20 -37.66
C PRO A 28 -23.52 4.38 -36.74
N TRP A 29 -23.38 5.55 -36.13
CA TRP A 29 -22.58 5.70 -34.93
C TRP A 29 -23.18 4.75 -33.91
N GLY A 30 -22.78 3.48 -34.00
CA GLY A 30 -22.88 2.53 -32.93
C GLY A 30 -22.07 3.15 -31.81
N THR A 31 -22.75 3.34 -30.69
CA THR A 31 -22.14 3.41 -29.38
C THR A 31 -21.17 2.25 -29.24
N SER A 32 -19.92 2.48 -29.66
CA SER A 32 -18.79 1.78 -29.09
C SER A 32 -18.60 2.40 -27.71
N GLU A 33 -19.48 2.06 -26.76
CA GLU A 33 -19.00 1.86 -25.39
C GLU A 33 -18.01 0.70 -25.49
N ALA A 34 -16.79 1.02 -25.94
CA ALA A 34 -15.66 0.17 -25.66
C ALA A 34 -15.62 0.13 -24.14
N ASN A 35 -15.80 -1.06 -23.59
CA ASN A 35 -15.64 -1.36 -22.17
C ASN A 35 -14.23 -0.90 -21.76
N GLU A 36 -14.10 0.38 -21.37
CA GLU A 36 -12.80 0.99 -21.09
C GLU A 36 -12.23 0.29 -19.86
N GLN A 37 -11.09 -0.38 -20.05
CA GLN A 37 -10.43 -1.10 -18.97
C GLN A 37 -9.77 -0.12 -18.03
N LEU A 38 -10.28 -0.03 -16.81
CA LEU A 38 -9.74 0.83 -15.77
C LEU A 38 -8.47 0.24 -15.16
N ALA A 39 -7.47 1.11 -14.97
CA ALA A 39 -6.17 0.74 -14.43
C ALA A 39 -5.58 -0.50 -15.12
N GLU A 40 -5.65 -0.58 -16.46
CA GLU A 40 -4.97 -1.66 -17.22
C GLU A 40 -3.47 -1.76 -16.86
N PHE A 41 -2.90 -0.64 -16.43
CA PHE A 41 -1.57 -0.50 -15.86
C PHE A 41 -1.65 0.18 -14.47
N PRO A 42 -0.60 0.05 -13.63
CA PRO A 42 -0.57 0.71 -12.33
C PRO A 42 -0.77 2.24 -12.49
N PRO A 43 -1.71 2.85 -11.74
CA PRO A 43 -1.90 4.30 -11.76
C PRO A 43 -0.63 5.05 -11.39
N ARG A 44 -0.41 6.21 -12.01
CA ARG A 44 0.72 7.10 -11.71
C ARG A 44 0.26 8.54 -11.60
N GLY A 45 0.75 9.25 -10.60
CA GLY A 45 0.27 10.58 -10.30
C GLY A 45 1.00 11.28 -9.15
N TRP A 46 0.36 12.30 -8.62
CA TRP A 46 0.78 13.06 -7.47
C TRP A 46 -0.34 13.09 -6.43
N ASN A 47 0.04 13.00 -5.16
CA ASN A 47 -0.87 13.07 -4.03
C ASN A 47 -0.33 14.08 -3.01
N SER A 48 -1.20 14.95 -2.49
CA SER A 48 -0.79 16.07 -1.63
C SER A 48 -0.39 15.70 -0.20
N TYR A 49 -0.57 14.46 0.25
CA TYR A 49 -0.44 14.09 1.66
C TYR A 49 0.97 14.30 2.24
N ASP A 50 2.02 13.76 1.62
CA ASP A 50 3.37 13.80 2.23
C ASP A 50 3.94 15.22 2.33
N SER A 51 3.49 16.12 1.46
CA SER A 51 3.91 17.53 1.43
C SER A 51 2.99 18.44 2.25
N PHE A 52 1.68 18.22 2.20
CA PHE A 52 0.69 19.16 2.75
C PHE A 52 -0.19 18.56 3.86
N SER A 53 -0.01 17.30 4.26
CA SER A 53 -0.84 16.63 5.27
C SER A 53 -2.33 16.79 4.89
N TRP A 54 -3.11 17.55 5.66
CA TRP A 54 -4.51 17.85 5.35
C TRP A 54 -4.77 19.32 4.97
N ILE A 55 -3.72 20.14 4.82
CA ILE A 55 -3.83 21.61 4.76
C ILE A 55 -3.72 22.20 3.35
N VAL A 56 -3.61 21.37 2.29
CA VAL A 56 -3.53 21.86 0.91
C VAL A 56 -4.70 22.80 0.58
N ASP A 57 -4.41 23.85 -0.17
CA ASP A 57 -5.37 24.84 -0.68
C ASP A 57 -5.42 24.82 -2.22
N GLU A 58 -6.46 25.43 -2.81
CA GLU A 58 -6.68 25.42 -4.26
C GLU A 58 -5.49 26.00 -5.05
N ASN A 59 -4.89 27.10 -4.61
CA ASN A 59 -3.80 27.72 -5.34
C ASN A 59 -2.55 26.84 -5.31
N THR A 60 -2.20 26.32 -4.14
CA THR A 60 -1.09 25.41 -3.95
C THR A 60 -1.28 24.11 -4.76
N TYR A 61 -2.49 23.55 -4.75
CA TYR A 61 -2.86 22.39 -5.57
C TYR A 61 -2.71 22.69 -7.07
N MET A 62 -3.23 23.82 -7.55
CA MET A 62 -3.17 24.17 -8.97
C MET A 62 -1.74 24.37 -9.46
N GLN A 63 -0.88 25.00 -8.67
CA GLN A 63 0.55 25.14 -9.01
C GLN A 63 1.24 23.77 -9.14
N ASN A 64 0.91 22.81 -8.26
CA ASN A 64 1.42 21.45 -8.35
C ASN A 64 0.87 20.72 -9.59
N ALA A 65 -0.42 20.87 -9.89
CA ALA A 65 -1.05 20.28 -11.07
C ALA A 65 -0.46 20.82 -12.40
N GLU A 66 -0.15 22.12 -12.48
CA GLU A 66 0.51 22.72 -13.65
C GLU A 66 1.90 22.11 -13.87
N ILE A 67 2.69 21.95 -12.80
CA ILE A 67 4.03 21.35 -12.89
C ILE A 67 3.93 19.85 -13.20
N LEU A 68 2.93 19.15 -12.65
CA LEU A 68 2.64 17.76 -12.96
C LEU A 68 2.38 17.60 -14.48
N ALA A 69 1.52 18.44 -15.04
CA ALA A 69 1.21 18.44 -16.47
C ALA A 69 2.42 18.76 -17.35
N GLU A 70 3.26 19.71 -16.93
CA GLU A 70 4.45 20.10 -17.69
C GLU A 70 5.56 19.03 -17.65
N LYS A 71 5.87 18.52 -16.45
CA LYS A 71 7.09 17.73 -16.21
C LYS A 71 6.88 16.23 -16.10
N LEU A 72 5.73 15.77 -15.64
CA LEU A 72 5.51 14.35 -15.30
C LEU A 72 4.44 13.68 -16.15
N LEU A 73 3.44 14.41 -16.66
CA LEU A 73 2.45 13.89 -17.60
C LEU A 73 3.09 13.31 -18.88
N PRO A 74 4.16 13.89 -19.48
CA PRO A 74 4.87 13.24 -20.61
C PRO A 74 5.46 11.86 -20.26
N HIS A 75 5.68 11.60 -18.98
CA HIS A 75 6.16 10.33 -18.45
C HIS A 75 5.02 9.42 -17.98
N GLY A 76 3.77 9.87 -18.12
CA GLY A 76 2.54 9.14 -17.82
C GLY A 76 2.06 9.24 -16.37
N TYR A 77 2.48 10.26 -15.64
CA TYR A 77 1.84 10.65 -14.38
C TYR A 77 0.60 11.51 -14.69
N GLU A 78 -0.58 10.91 -14.58
CA GLU A 78 -1.82 11.53 -15.03
C GLU A 78 -2.76 11.93 -13.89
N PHE A 79 -2.65 11.35 -12.69
CA PHE A 79 -3.55 11.65 -11.58
C PHE A 79 -3.02 12.78 -10.69
N ALA A 80 -3.84 13.78 -10.40
CA ALA A 80 -3.58 14.80 -9.37
C ALA A 80 -4.61 14.63 -8.24
N VAL A 81 -4.15 14.24 -7.05
CA VAL A 81 -5.01 13.78 -5.95
C VAL A 81 -4.94 14.73 -4.75
N ILE A 82 -6.11 15.23 -4.32
CA ILE A 82 -6.25 16.01 -3.07
C ILE A 82 -6.46 15.06 -1.89
N ASP A 83 -5.54 15.12 -0.94
CA ASP A 83 -5.45 14.27 0.25
C ASP A 83 -5.07 15.14 1.46
N TYR A 84 -5.56 14.94 2.68
CA TYR A 84 -6.87 14.44 3.10
C TYR A 84 -7.64 15.56 3.85
N LEU A 85 -8.88 15.31 4.26
CA LEU A 85 -9.75 16.27 4.98
C LEU A 85 -9.97 17.61 4.25
N TRP A 86 -10.05 17.60 2.93
CA TRP A 86 -10.38 18.81 2.13
C TRP A 86 -11.72 19.47 2.52
N TYR A 87 -12.61 18.74 3.18
CA TYR A 87 -13.87 19.24 3.73
C TYR A 87 -13.76 19.85 5.14
N ARG A 88 -12.68 19.62 5.88
CA ARG A 88 -12.55 20.14 7.26
C ARG A 88 -12.13 21.61 7.24
N LYS A 89 -12.77 22.45 8.05
CA LYS A 89 -12.41 23.87 8.17
C LYS A 89 -10.99 24.01 8.71
N TYR A 90 -10.14 24.76 8.00
CA TYR A 90 -8.81 25.10 8.49
C TYR A 90 -8.87 26.34 9.41
N VAL A 91 -9.28 26.13 10.65
CA VAL A 91 -9.45 27.17 11.68
C VAL A 91 -8.81 26.76 13.00
N HIS A 92 -8.60 27.72 13.90
CA HIS A 92 -8.07 27.45 15.24
C HIS A 92 -8.93 26.39 15.96
N GLY A 93 -8.29 25.34 16.46
CA GLY A 93 -8.94 24.21 17.15
C GLY A 93 -9.28 23.01 16.25
N ALA A 94 -9.24 23.16 14.92
CA ALA A 94 -9.40 22.04 14.00
C ALA A 94 -8.10 21.24 13.87
N TYR A 95 -8.21 19.91 13.85
CA TYR A 95 -7.09 18.97 13.68
C TYR A 95 -7.60 17.64 13.09
N THR A 96 -6.72 16.66 12.92
CA THR A 96 -7.02 15.38 12.27
C THR A 96 -8.21 14.60 12.84
N ASP A 97 -8.53 14.69 14.13
CA ASP A 97 -9.67 13.96 14.75
C ASP A 97 -10.65 14.93 15.42
N SER A 98 -10.70 16.19 14.99
CA SER A 98 -11.59 17.18 15.59
C SER A 98 -13.05 16.99 15.12
N TYR A 99 -13.96 16.78 16.08
CA TYR A 99 -15.40 16.81 15.85
C TYR A 99 -15.92 18.25 15.66
N GLY A 100 -16.91 18.44 14.77
CA GLY A 100 -17.65 19.71 14.63
C GLY A 100 -17.07 20.71 13.62
N PHE A 101 -15.98 20.35 12.94
CA PHE A 101 -15.31 21.22 11.97
C PHE A 101 -15.50 20.80 10.51
N ASP A 102 -16.23 19.72 10.25
CA ASP A 102 -16.44 19.24 8.88
C ASP A 102 -17.51 20.08 8.18
N ASN A 103 -17.23 20.51 6.95
CA ASN A 103 -18.26 21.09 6.08
C ASN A 103 -19.12 19.97 5.52
N ILE A 104 -20.37 19.87 5.98
CA ILE A 104 -21.36 18.89 5.51
C ILE A 104 -22.60 19.59 4.99
N ASP A 105 -23.17 19.09 3.90
CA ASP A 105 -24.43 19.58 3.36
C ASP A 105 -25.64 19.10 4.19
N GLU A 106 -26.84 19.52 3.80
CA GLU A 106 -28.07 19.15 4.48
C GLU A 106 -28.39 17.65 4.46
N TRP A 107 -27.70 16.88 3.61
CA TRP A 107 -27.84 15.43 3.45
C TRP A 107 -26.74 14.64 4.19
N GLY A 108 -25.89 15.33 4.95
CA GLY A 108 -24.77 14.73 5.67
C GLY A 108 -23.55 14.41 4.80
N ARG A 109 -23.47 14.94 3.58
CA ARG A 109 -22.36 14.70 2.65
C ARG A 109 -21.27 15.78 2.80
N PRO A 110 -19.98 15.41 2.87
CA PRO A 110 -18.91 16.40 2.96
C PRO A 110 -18.80 17.26 1.69
N PHE A 111 -18.52 18.57 1.84
CA PHE A 111 -18.18 19.47 0.74
C PHE A 111 -16.90 20.27 1.05
N PRO A 112 -16.21 20.84 0.04
CA PRO A 112 -14.91 21.45 0.25
C PRO A 112 -14.93 22.66 1.19
N ASP A 113 -13.86 22.82 1.96
CA ASP A 113 -13.66 24.01 2.78
C ASP A 113 -13.53 25.25 1.89
N LEU A 114 -14.59 26.05 1.82
CA LEU A 114 -14.72 27.17 0.88
C LEU A 114 -13.68 28.28 1.11
N GLN A 115 -12.98 28.30 2.24
CA GLN A 115 -11.85 29.19 2.45
C GLN A 115 -10.59 28.70 1.73
N ARG A 116 -10.30 27.39 1.81
CA ARG A 116 -9.17 26.74 1.12
C ARG A 116 -9.43 26.48 -0.35
N PHE A 117 -10.69 26.27 -0.74
CA PHE A 117 -11.13 26.04 -2.12
C PHE A 117 -12.16 27.09 -2.56
N PRO A 118 -11.72 28.33 -2.90
CA PRO A 118 -12.61 29.42 -3.30
C PRO A 118 -13.52 29.11 -4.49
N SER A 119 -13.07 28.31 -5.47
CA SER A 119 -13.87 27.97 -6.64
C SER A 119 -15.09 27.11 -6.31
N SER A 120 -15.02 26.33 -5.22
CA SER A 120 -16.13 25.53 -4.69
C SER A 120 -17.30 26.36 -4.18
N ARG A 121 -17.19 27.70 -4.09
CA ARG A 121 -18.34 28.55 -3.75
C ARG A 121 -19.42 28.56 -4.82
N ILE A 122 -19.09 28.14 -6.04
CA ILE A 122 -20.01 28.13 -7.19
C ILE A 122 -21.03 26.98 -7.07
N ASP A 123 -20.57 25.79 -6.70
CA ASP A 123 -21.35 24.54 -6.75
C ASP A 123 -21.29 23.74 -5.44
N LYS A 124 -20.61 24.25 -4.41
CA LYS A 124 -20.23 23.51 -3.19
C LYS A 124 -19.52 22.19 -3.53
N GLY A 125 -18.65 22.22 -4.53
CA GLY A 125 -18.02 21.04 -5.08
C GLY A 125 -16.68 21.31 -5.72
N PHE A 126 -16.18 20.30 -6.45
CA PHE A 126 -14.91 20.40 -7.15
C PHE A 126 -15.06 20.53 -8.67
N SER A 127 -16.27 20.76 -9.23
CA SER A 127 -16.45 20.76 -10.69
C SER A 127 -15.54 21.76 -11.40
N GLN A 128 -15.38 22.96 -10.81
CA GLN A 128 -14.53 24.01 -11.36
C GLN A 128 -13.04 23.60 -11.34
N LEU A 129 -12.62 22.92 -10.28
CA LEU A 129 -11.25 22.48 -10.11
C LEU A 129 -10.93 21.30 -11.02
N ALA A 130 -11.81 20.29 -11.05
CA ALA A 130 -11.71 19.15 -11.94
C ALA A 130 -11.64 19.58 -13.41
N ASN A 131 -12.51 20.50 -13.85
CA ASN A 131 -12.47 21.02 -15.21
C ASN A 131 -11.14 21.68 -15.58
N LYS A 132 -10.50 22.40 -14.64
CA LYS A 132 -9.15 22.97 -14.88
C LYS A 132 -8.10 21.87 -15.01
N VAL A 133 -8.14 20.86 -14.15
CA VAL A 133 -7.24 19.70 -14.17
C VAL A 133 -7.40 18.91 -15.47
N HIS A 134 -8.63 18.63 -15.89
CA HIS A 134 -8.93 17.99 -17.18
C HIS A 134 -8.46 18.85 -18.37
N GLY A 135 -8.58 20.17 -18.28
CA GLY A 135 -8.06 21.10 -19.28
C GLY A 135 -6.54 21.04 -19.46
N MET A 136 -5.80 20.52 -18.47
CA MET A 136 -4.36 20.27 -18.54
C MET A 136 -4.01 18.87 -19.09
N GLY A 137 -5.02 18.05 -19.40
CA GLY A 137 -4.83 16.64 -19.78
C GLY A 137 -4.59 15.70 -18.61
N LEU A 138 -4.78 16.17 -17.38
CA LEU A 138 -4.68 15.37 -16.15
C LEU A 138 -6.05 14.79 -15.74
N LYS A 139 -6.03 13.85 -14.81
CA LYS A 139 -7.18 13.25 -14.13
C LYS A 139 -7.25 13.74 -12.69
N PHE A 140 -8.45 14.03 -12.20
CA PHE A 140 -8.68 14.62 -10.88
C PHE A 140 -9.03 13.55 -9.85
N GLY A 141 -8.33 13.54 -8.71
CA GLY A 141 -8.58 12.60 -7.63
C GLY A 141 -8.83 13.25 -6.28
N ILE A 142 -9.58 12.57 -5.42
CA ILE A 142 -9.80 12.98 -4.02
C ILE A 142 -9.66 11.82 -3.05
N HIS A 143 -9.15 12.12 -1.87
CA HIS A 143 -9.19 11.26 -0.69
C HIS A 143 -10.57 11.29 -0.03
N LEU A 144 -11.00 10.17 0.51
CA LEU A 144 -12.26 9.99 1.23
C LEU A 144 -12.00 9.17 2.49
N MET A 145 -12.80 9.41 3.52
CA MET A 145 -12.91 8.50 4.66
C MET A 145 -14.02 7.48 4.40
N LYS A 146 -13.93 6.28 4.97
CA LYS A 146 -15.04 5.31 4.95
C LYS A 146 -16.33 5.92 5.49
N GLY A 147 -17.45 5.48 4.93
CA GLY A 147 -18.79 5.68 5.48
C GLY A 147 -19.21 7.13 5.64
N ILE A 148 -19.55 7.50 6.89
CA ILE A 148 -20.26 8.74 7.23
C ILE A 148 -19.59 9.47 8.40
N SER A 149 -19.61 10.81 8.36
CA SER A 149 -19.07 11.66 9.43
C SER A 149 -19.91 11.53 10.70
N LEU A 150 -19.25 11.48 11.86
CA LEU A 150 -19.88 11.54 13.17
C LEU A 150 -20.73 12.82 13.33
N GLN A 151 -20.34 13.92 12.70
CA GLN A 151 -21.11 15.17 12.70
C GLN A 151 -22.48 14.99 12.03
N ALA A 152 -22.55 14.26 10.91
CA ALA A 152 -23.80 13.98 10.22
C ALA A 152 -24.72 13.07 11.05
N VAL A 153 -24.13 12.06 11.72
CA VAL A 153 -24.83 11.12 12.62
C VAL A 153 -25.41 11.84 13.83
N ASN A 154 -24.62 12.67 14.50
CA ASN A 154 -25.07 13.44 15.67
C ASN A 154 -26.11 14.49 15.27
N GLY A 155 -25.91 15.16 14.14
CA GLY A 155 -26.87 16.10 13.55
C GLY A 155 -28.13 15.44 13.01
N ASN A 156 -28.17 14.10 12.92
CA ASN A 156 -29.30 13.32 12.42
C ASN A 156 -29.81 13.77 11.05
N THR A 157 -28.88 14.09 10.15
CA THR A 157 -29.20 14.59 8.80
C THR A 157 -30.05 13.58 8.01
N PRO A 158 -31.01 14.03 7.18
CA PRO A 158 -31.73 13.15 6.26
C PRO A 158 -30.81 12.55 5.21
N ILE A 159 -31.13 11.37 4.69
CA ILE A 159 -30.41 10.77 3.57
C ILE A 159 -31.02 11.23 2.24
N LEU A 160 -30.21 11.62 1.26
CA LEU A 160 -30.70 12.02 -0.05
C LEU A 160 -31.11 10.80 -0.90
N ASP A 161 -32.33 10.82 -1.43
CA ASP A 161 -32.70 10.01 -2.58
C ASP A 161 -32.40 10.78 -3.87
N ILE A 162 -31.33 10.38 -4.57
CA ILE A 162 -30.89 11.03 -5.80
C ILE A 162 -31.92 10.98 -6.93
N LYS A 163 -32.89 10.05 -6.88
CA LYS A 163 -33.93 9.92 -7.91
C LYS A 163 -35.02 10.97 -7.75
N THR A 164 -35.33 11.34 -6.50
CA THR A 164 -36.46 12.23 -6.18
C THR A 164 -36.00 13.61 -5.70
N GLY A 165 -34.73 13.77 -5.33
CA GLY A 165 -34.20 14.99 -4.73
C GLY A 165 -34.74 15.27 -3.32
N LYS A 166 -35.29 14.26 -2.66
CA LYS A 166 -35.97 14.35 -1.36
C LYS A 166 -35.34 13.41 -0.34
N PRO A 167 -35.72 13.49 0.95
CA PRO A 167 -35.32 12.52 1.93
C PRO A 167 -35.69 11.08 1.52
N TYR A 168 -34.76 10.15 1.68
CA TYR A 168 -34.93 8.75 1.35
C TYR A 168 -35.97 8.11 2.27
N VAL A 169 -36.97 7.49 1.66
CA VAL A 169 -38.06 6.80 2.34
C VAL A 169 -38.08 5.35 1.88
N GLU A 170 -38.02 4.43 2.84
CA GLU A 170 -38.12 2.99 2.65
C GLU A 170 -39.01 2.44 3.77
N ASP A 171 -39.92 1.53 3.43
CA ASP A 171 -40.93 0.97 4.36
C ASP A 171 -41.79 2.02 5.08
N GLY A 172 -42.14 3.11 4.38
CA GLY A 172 -42.99 4.18 4.92
C GLY A 172 -42.30 5.07 5.96
N ARG A 173 -40.99 4.90 6.18
CA ARG A 173 -40.17 5.66 7.11
C ARG A 173 -39.12 6.47 6.38
N GLN A 174 -38.92 7.72 6.79
CA GLN A 174 -37.74 8.50 6.40
C GLN A 174 -36.51 8.07 7.21
N TRP A 175 -35.42 7.76 6.52
CA TRP A 175 -34.17 7.34 7.13
C TRP A 175 -33.20 8.50 7.31
N THR A 176 -32.36 8.42 8.34
CA THR A 176 -31.38 9.47 8.68
C THR A 176 -29.98 8.89 8.89
N ALA A 177 -28.99 9.78 9.00
CA ALA A 177 -27.61 9.44 9.33
C ALA A 177 -27.47 8.59 10.61
N ARG A 178 -28.30 8.83 11.63
CA ARG A 178 -28.28 8.06 12.89
C ARG A 178 -28.73 6.61 12.71
N ASP A 179 -29.59 6.36 11.73
CA ASP A 179 -30.10 5.02 11.45
C ASP A 179 -29.09 4.15 10.71
N ILE A 180 -28.15 4.78 9.98
CA ILE A 180 -27.22 4.08 9.10
C ILE A 180 -25.77 4.06 9.62
N GLY A 181 -25.40 4.97 10.54
CA GLY A 181 -24.04 5.06 11.09
C GLY A 181 -23.74 3.93 12.07
N LEU A 182 -22.67 3.16 11.83
CA LEU A 182 -22.22 2.08 12.72
C LEU A 182 -21.25 2.62 13.76
N THR A 183 -21.76 3.12 14.89
CA THR A 183 -20.95 3.75 15.96
C THR A 183 -19.91 2.83 16.60
N HIS A 184 -20.03 1.51 16.47
CA HIS A 184 -19.04 0.52 16.91
C HIS A 184 -17.96 0.22 15.86
N ARG A 185 -18.01 0.87 14.69
CA ARG A 185 -17.05 0.73 13.57
C ARG A 185 -16.51 2.08 13.14
N THR A 186 -16.00 2.85 14.09
CA THR A 186 -15.27 4.09 13.79
C THR A 186 -13.93 3.79 13.13
N CYS A 187 -13.32 4.81 12.50
CA CYS A 187 -11.92 4.69 12.08
C CYS A 187 -11.01 4.59 13.32
N ALA A 188 -10.11 3.60 13.36
CA ALA A 188 -9.26 3.34 14.52
C ALA A 188 -8.38 4.53 14.96
N TRP A 189 -7.88 5.31 14.01
CA TRP A 189 -7.02 6.48 14.28
C TRP A 189 -7.78 7.82 14.25
N MET A 190 -9.06 7.82 13.90
CA MET A 190 -9.92 9.00 13.89
C MET A 190 -11.34 8.68 14.41
N PRO A 191 -11.47 8.27 15.69
CA PRO A 191 -12.73 7.80 16.25
C PRO A 191 -13.82 8.88 16.34
N HIS A 192 -13.46 10.17 16.33
CA HIS A 192 -14.40 11.28 16.40
C HIS A 192 -14.73 11.87 15.01
N GLY A 193 -14.10 11.35 13.96
CA GLY A 193 -14.31 11.80 12.58
C GLY A 193 -15.39 11.00 11.86
N PHE A 194 -15.10 9.73 11.53
CA PHE A 194 -15.90 8.93 10.60
C PHE A 194 -16.13 7.49 11.09
N MET A 195 -17.21 6.88 10.63
CA MET A 195 -17.58 5.50 10.91
C MET A 195 -18.16 4.81 9.67
N SER A 196 -18.11 3.46 9.65
CA SER A 196 -18.75 2.66 8.60
C SER A 196 -20.25 2.94 8.51
N VAL A 197 -20.80 2.72 7.32
CA VAL A 197 -22.25 2.77 7.08
C VAL A 197 -22.83 1.36 7.04
N ASN A 198 -24.04 1.19 7.55
CA ASN A 198 -24.79 -0.05 7.46
C ASN A 198 -25.24 -0.31 6.01
N THR A 199 -24.45 -1.08 5.28
CA THR A 199 -24.73 -1.43 3.88
C THR A 199 -25.72 -2.59 3.73
N ASP A 200 -26.22 -3.18 4.83
CA ASP A 200 -27.22 -4.24 4.80
C ASP A 200 -28.65 -3.70 4.55
N ILE A 201 -28.86 -2.38 4.61
CA ILE A 201 -30.15 -1.71 4.42
C ILE A 201 -30.15 -0.73 3.24
N GLY A 202 -31.31 -0.50 2.63
CA GLY A 202 -31.46 0.36 1.45
C GLY A 202 -30.99 1.79 1.71
N ALA A 203 -31.31 2.35 2.87
CA ALA A 203 -30.89 3.69 3.27
C ALA A 203 -29.36 3.88 3.33
N GLY A 204 -28.60 2.90 3.82
CA GLY A 204 -27.14 2.99 3.86
C GLY A 204 -26.53 2.97 2.46
N LYS A 205 -27.05 2.11 1.58
CA LYS A 205 -26.67 2.10 0.16
C LYS A 205 -27.07 3.40 -0.56
N ALA A 206 -28.22 3.97 -0.22
CA ALA A 206 -28.69 5.23 -0.77
C ALA A 206 -27.77 6.41 -0.39
N PHE A 207 -27.32 6.47 0.86
CA PHE A 207 -26.33 7.46 1.29
C PHE A 207 -25.03 7.35 0.50
N LEU A 208 -24.42 6.15 0.44
CA LEU A 208 -23.21 5.95 -0.35
C LEU A 208 -23.44 6.30 -1.83
N ARG A 209 -24.55 5.87 -2.43
CA ARG A 209 -24.89 6.23 -3.82
C ARG A 209 -24.93 7.75 -4.01
N SER A 210 -25.51 8.48 -3.06
CA SER A 210 -25.58 9.95 -3.12
C SER A 210 -24.23 10.65 -2.98
N LEU A 211 -23.26 10.03 -2.28
CA LEU A 211 -21.88 10.51 -2.18
C LEU A 211 -21.11 10.27 -3.48
N TYR A 212 -21.11 9.04 -3.99
CA TYR A 212 -20.36 8.71 -5.20
C TYR A 212 -20.94 9.35 -6.47
N GLN A 213 -22.26 9.55 -6.53
CA GLN A 213 -22.87 10.37 -7.59
C GLN A 213 -22.39 11.84 -7.51
N GLN A 214 -22.33 12.43 -6.31
CA GLN A 214 -21.82 13.79 -6.13
C GLN A 214 -20.37 13.91 -6.63
N TYR A 215 -19.52 12.93 -6.35
CA TYR A 215 -18.13 12.93 -6.83
C TYR A 215 -18.05 12.78 -8.35
N ALA A 216 -18.90 11.96 -8.96
CA ALA A 216 -19.02 11.86 -10.41
C ALA A 216 -19.47 13.17 -11.05
N ASP A 217 -20.46 13.85 -10.45
CA ASP A 217 -20.99 15.14 -10.91
C ASP A 217 -19.93 16.26 -10.82
N TRP A 218 -19.01 16.17 -9.84
CA TRP A 218 -17.85 17.05 -9.76
C TRP A 218 -16.75 16.73 -10.76
N GLY A 219 -16.84 15.62 -11.50
CA GLY A 219 -15.81 15.21 -12.46
C GLY A 219 -14.60 14.51 -11.82
N VAL A 220 -14.77 13.83 -10.68
CA VAL A 220 -13.70 13.02 -10.08
C VAL A 220 -13.42 11.78 -10.92
N ASP A 221 -12.14 11.44 -11.12
CA ASP A 221 -11.63 10.27 -11.85
C ASP A 221 -11.02 9.20 -10.93
N PHE A 222 -10.69 9.59 -9.70
CA PHE A 222 -9.97 8.75 -8.76
C PHE A 222 -10.42 9.02 -7.33
N VAL A 223 -10.76 7.97 -6.59
CA VAL A 223 -11.06 8.06 -5.16
C VAL A 223 -10.14 7.15 -4.36
N LYS A 224 -9.53 7.68 -3.30
CA LYS A 224 -8.77 6.91 -2.30
C LYS A 224 -9.58 6.87 -1.01
N VAL A 225 -10.08 5.69 -0.63
CA VAL A 225 -10.95 5.50 0.54
C VAL A 225 -10.14 4.95 1.71
N ASP A 226 -10.02 5.74 2.76
CA ASP A 226 -9.25 5.44 3.97
C ASP A 226 -10.10 4.85 5.11
N CYS A 227 -9.39 4.23 6.06
CA CYS A 227 -9.94 3.46 7.18
C CYS A 227 -10.94 2.39 6.73
N ILE A 228 -10.73 1.76 5.58
CA ILE A 228 -11.64 0.72 5.07
C ILE A 228 -10.94 -0.64 4.87
N PHE A 229 -9.61 -0.65 4.87
CA PHE A 229 -8.78 -1.82 4.65
C PHE A 229 -7.79 -2.06 5.80
N GLY A 230 -7.04 -3.17 5.75
CA GLY A 230 -6.14 -3.57 6.84
C GLY A 230 -6.88 -3.79 8.17
N MET A 231 -6.43 -3.13 9.24
CA MET A 231 -7.07 -3.22 10.56
C MET A 231 -8.52 -2.74 10.60
N ASP A 232 -8.91 -1.84 9.70
CA ASP A 232 -10.27 -1.29 9.60
C ASP A 232 -11.16 -2.05 8.58
N TYR A 233 -10.80 -3.30 8.28
CA TYR A 233 -11.35 -4.07 7.16
C TYR A 233 -12.89 -4.12 7.13
N SER A 234 -13.46 -3.51 6.08
CA SER A 234 -14.90 -3.40 5.88
C SER A 234 -15.31 -3.92 4.50
N PRO A 235 -15.25 -5.25 4.24
CA PRO A 235 -15.43 -5.83 2.92
C PRO A 235 -16.79 -5.54 2.28
N LYS A 236 -17.88 -5.57 3.06
CA LYS A 236 -19.22 -5.25 2.56
C LYS A 236 -19.31 -3.82 2.03
N GLU A 237 -18.67 -2.88 2.72
CA GLU A 237 -18.65 -1.47 2.31
C GLU A 237 -17.78 -1.28 1.07
N ILE A 238 -16.60 -1.90 1.00
CA ILE A 238 -15.74 -1.91 -0.21
C ILE A 238 -16.53 -2.42 -1.42
N ILE A 239 -17.21 -3.56 -1.28
CA ILE A 239 -18.01 -4.16 -2.36
C ILE A 239 -19.15 -3.23 -2.76
N THR A 240 -19.87 -2.65 -1.80
CA THR A 240 -20.96 -1.71 -2.09
C THR A 240 -20.46 -0.49 -2.85
N ILE A 241 -19.32 0.09 -2.43
CA ILE A 241 -18.69 1.22 -3.15
C ILE A 241 -18.33 0.81 -4.58
N SER A 242 -17.71 -0.37 -4.74
CA SER A 242 -17.33 -0.93 -6.04
C SER A 242 -18.51 -1.08 -6.99
N GLU A 243 -19.62 -1.64 -6.51
CA GLU A 243 -20.86 -1.80 -7.27
C GLU A 243 -21.44 -0.45 -7.68
N LEU A 244 -21.49 0.52 -6.76
CA LEU A 244 -21.98 1.86 -7.05
C LEU A 244 -21.11 2.57 -8.09
N LEU A 245 -19.78 2.44 -8.02
CA LEU A 245 -18.89 3.01 -9.03
C LEU A 245 -19.04 2.35 -10.40
N ALA A 246 -19.39 1.07 -10.45
CA ALA A 246 -19.68 0.37 -11.69
C ALA A 246 -21.02 0.81 -12.33
N GLU A 247 -21.98 1.32 -11.53
CA GLU A 247 -23.25 1.87 -11.99
C GLU A 247 -23.12 3.30 -12.59
N LEU A 248 -22.01 4.00 -12.36
CA LEU A 248 -21.81 5.37 -12.83
C LEU A 248 -21.36 5.42 -14.29
N ASP A 249 -21.93 6.38 -15.04
CA ASP A 249 -21.51 6.69 -16.41
C ASP A 249 -20.04 7.17 -16.46
N ARG A 250 -19.60 7.89 -15.42
CA ARG A 250 -18.21 8.34 -15.29
C ARG A 250 -17.35 7.20 -14.69
N PRO A 251 -16.29 6.74 -15.38
CA PRO A 251 -15.35 5.79 -14.80
C PRO A 251 -14.51 6.44 -13.68
N ILE A 252 -14.47 5.81 -12.50
CA ILE A 252 -13.70 6.30 -11.35
C ILE A 252 -12.82 5.15 -10.84
N ILE A 253 -11.51 5.41 -10.70
CA ILE A 253 -10.55 4.49 -10.09
C ILE A 253 -10.80 4.40 -8.59
N LEU A 254 -10.92 3.17 -8.07
CA LEU A 254 -11.06 2.91 -6.64
C LEU A 254 -9.73 2.44 -6.03
N SER A 255 -9.16 3.30 -5.19
CA SER A 255 -8.06 3.00 -4.27
C SER A 255 -8.58 2.81 -2.85
N ILE A 256 -8.10 1.80 -2.11
CA ILE A 256 -8.47 1.59 -0.70
C ILE A 256 -7.26 1.53 0.22
N SER A 257 -7.43 2.03 1.44
CA SER A 257 -6.33 2.28 2.38
C SER A 257 -6.86 2.37 3.84
N PRO A 258 -5.97 2.37 4.85
CA PRO A 258 -4.57 1.95 4.79
C PRO A 258 -4.43 0.42 4.76
N GLY A 259 -3.21 -0.09 4.58
CA GLY A 259 -2.90 -1.51 4.45
C GLY A 259 -2.21 -2.11 5.68
N THR A 260 -2.40 -1.55 6.87
CA THR A 260 -1.77 -2.05 8.10
C THR A 260 -2.17 -3.51 8.35
N GLU A 261 -1.17 -4.38 8.51
CA GLU A 261 -1.33 -5.85 8.74
C GLU A 261 -2.04 -6.61 7.62
N VAL A 262 -2.01 -6.09 6.39
CA VAL A 262 -2.60 -6.76 5.23
C VAL A 262 -1.82 -8.03 4.85
N THR A 263 -2.55 -9.08 4.51
CA THR A 263 -2.00 -10.33 3.96
C THR A 263 -2.58 -10.63 2.58
N PRO A 264 -1.92 -11.47 1.75
CA PRO A 264 -2.49 -11.89 0.47
C PRO A 264 -3.85 -12.59 0.58
N ALA A 265 -4.12 -13.26 1.71
CA ALA A 265 -5.39 -13.89 2.01
C ALA A 265 -6.51 -12.85 2.18
N LEU A 266 -6.23 -11.74 2.87
CA LEU A 266 -7.18 -10.63 3.04
C LEU A 266 -7.52 -9.98 1.69
N ALA A 267 -6.51 -9.78 0.84
CA ALA A 267 -6.68 -9.19 -0.49
C ALA A 267 -7.49 -10.08 -1.47
N LYS A 268 -7.53 -11.40 -1.24
CA LYS A 268 -8.28 -12.35 -2.09
C LYS A 268 -9.76 -11.97 -2.24
N ASN A 269 -10.37 -11.43 -1.19
CA ASN A 269 -11.79 -11.12 -1.18
C ASN A 269 -12.14 -9.73 -1.74
N ILE A 270 -11.14 -8.88 -2.01
CA ILE A 270 -11.36 -7.49 -2.44
C ILE A 270 -10.72 -7.13 -3.77
N SER A 271 -9.68 -7.86 -4.22
CA SER A 271 -8.93 -7.50 -5.44
C SER A 271 -9.83 -7.28 -6.66
N GLN A 272 -10.84 -8.11 -6.89
CA GLN A 272 -11.81 -7.97 -7.99
C GLN A 272 -12.72 -6.74 -7.91
N HIS A 273 -12.78 -6.08 -6.75
CA HIS A 273 -13.67 -4.96 -6.46
C HIS A 273 -12.95 -3.60 -6.47
N VAL A 274 -11.62 -3.57 -6.59
CA VAL A 274 -10.83 -2.33 -6.49
C VAL A 274 -9.77 -2.28 -7.57
N ASN A 275 -9.29 -1.09 -7.90
CA ASN A 275 -8.20 -0.89 -8.87
C ASN A 275 -6.83 -0.86 -8.20
N MET A 276 -6.76 -0.44 -6.95
CA MET A 276 -5.56 -0.55 -6.13
C MET A 276 -5.91 -0.64 -4.65
N TYR A 277 -5.03 -1.25 -3.86
CA TYR A 277 -5.22 -1.41 -2.42
C TYR A 277 -3.89 -1.39 -1.69
N ARG A 278 -3.78 -0.55 -0.66
CA ARG A 278 -2.55 -0.42 0.12
C ARG A 278 -2.23 -1.73 0.83
N ILE A 279 -1.00 -2.20 0.76
CA ILE A 279 -0.57 -3.46 1.41
C ILE A 279 0.31 -3.26 2.64
N THR A 280 0.59 -2.01 3.00
CA THR A 280 1.33 -1.60 4.19
C THR A 280 0.61 -0.49 4.95
N GLY A 281 1.11 -0.14 6.15
CA GLY A 281 0.78 1.17 6.72
C GLY A 281 1.40 2.31 5.89
N ASP A 282 1.24 3.54 6.37
CA ASP A 282 1.81 4.72 5.71
C ASP A 282 3.33 4.58 5.56
N ASP A 283 3.81 4.78 4.34
CA ASP A 283 5.22 4.86 4.01
C ASP A 283 5.73 6.29 4.23
N TRP A 284 6.91 6.39 4.84
CA TRP A 284 7.59 7.65 5.07
C TRP A 284 9.06 7.51 4.72
N ASP A 285 9.74 8.63 4.64
CA ASP A 285 11.10 8.78 4.17
C ASP A 285 12.18 8.34 5.19
N ASN A 286 11.97 7.17 5.79
CA ASN A 286 12.95 6.50 6.63
C ASN A 286 13.20 5.07 6.14
N TRP A 287 14.46 4.63 6.22
CA TRP A 287 14.87 3.33 5.70
C TRP A 287 14.09 2.13 6.27
N LYS A 288 13.62 2.24 7.51
CA LYS A 288 12.85 1.17 8.15
C LYS A 288 11.51 0.93 7.44
N ASP A 289 10.83 1.99 7.04
CA ASP A 289 9.58 1.84 6.29
C ASP A 289 9.88 1.29 4.88
N VAL A 290 10.86 1.84 4.16
CA VAL A 290 11.31 1.34 2.84
C VAL A 290 11.67 -0.15 2.86
N SER A 291 12.49 -0.57 3.82
CA SER A 291 12.94 -1.97 3.93
C SER A 291 11.81 -2.95 4.27
N SER A 292 10.75 -2.50 4.96
CA SER A 292 9.61 -3.35 5.32
C SER A 292 8.78 -3.79 4.10
N HIS A 293 8.84 -3.05 2.99
CA HIS A 293 8.10 -3.37 1.78
C HIS A 293 8.63 -4.60 1.05
N PHE A 294 9.88 -5.00 1.25
CA PHE A 294 10.48 -6.14 0.54
C PHE A 294 9.76 -7.46 0.84
N ASP A 295 9.40 -7.70 2.11
CA ASP A 295 8.74 -8.94 2.51
C ASP A 295 7.27 -8.96 2.08
N VAL A 296 6.58 -7.83 2.21
CA VAL A 296 5.17 -7.71 1.86
C VAL A 296 4.99 -7.80 0.33
N SER A 297 5.78 -7.05 -0.45
CA SER A 297 5.72 -7.09 -1.92
C SER A 297 6.03 -8.50 -2.46
N SER A 298 7.03 -9.17 -1.91
CA SER A 298 7.36 -10.55 -2.26
C SER A 298 6.21 -11.52 -2.01
N SER A 299 5.58 -11.41 -0.83
CA SER A 299 4.43 -12.25 -0.45
C SER A 299 3.24 -12.05 -1.40
N PHE A 300 2.99 -10.81 -1.84
CA PHE A 300 1.93 -10.50 -2.79
C PHE A 300 2.24 -10.96 -4.22
N ALA A 301 3.51 -10.87 -4.65
CA ALA A 301 3.96 -11.43 -5.92
C ALA A 301 3.79 -12.96 -5.95
N ALA A 302 4.26 -13.66 -4.90
CA ALA A 302 4.13 -15.12 -4.76
C ALA A 302 2.67 -15.59 -4.75
N ALA A 303 1.76 -14.75 -4.26
CA ALA A 303 0.32 -15.00 -4.27
C ALA A 303 -0.39 -14.60 -5.58
N ASN A 304 0.36 -14.25 -6.64
CA ASN A 304 -0.13 -13.82 -7.94
C ASN A 304 -1.14 -12.66 -7.84
N LYS A 305 -0.83 -11.67 -7.00
CA LYS A 305 -1.70 -10.50 -6.78
C LYS A 305 -1.34 -9.27 -7.62
N ILE A 306 -0.16 -9.24 -8.22
CA ILE A 306 0.25 -8.15 -9.10
C ILE A 306 -0.62 -8.16 -10.37
N GLY A 307 -1.39 -7.09 -10.59
CA GLY A 307 -2.24 -6.96 -11.77
C GLY A 307 -3.36 -8.00 -11.85
N ALA A 308 -3.90 -8.41 -10.69
CA ALA A 308 -5.05 -9.31 -10.63
C ALA A 308 -6.29 -8.69 -11.31
N ILE A 309 -7.35 -9.47 -11.52
CA ILE A 309 -8.64 -8.93 -11.99
C ILE A 309 -9.13 -7.91 -10.95
N GLY A 310 -9.55 -6.74 -11.41
CA GLY A 310 -10.04 -5.63 -10.60
C GLY A 310 -11.32 -5.00 -11.12
N LEU A 311 -11.74 -3.91 -10.48
CA LEU A 311 -12.95 -3.17 -10.86
C LEU A 311 -12.83 -2.64 -12.29
N ARG A 312 -13.64 -3.17 -13.20
CA ARG A 312 -13.65 -2.82 -14.63
C ARG A 312 -12.26 -2.88 -15.29
N GLY A 313 -11.34 -3.70 -14.79
CA GLY A 313 -9.97 -3.80 -15.32
C GLY A 313 -9.02 -4.59 -14.42
N ARG A 314 -7.88 -4.00 -14.02
CA ARG A 314 -6.89 -4.66 -13.14
C ARG A 314 -6.86 -4.07 -11.73
N SER A 315 -6.28 -4.83 -10.82
CA SER A 315 -6.06 -4.47 -9.42
C SER A 315 -4.58 -4.58 -9.04
N TRP A 316 -4.05 -3.53 -8.40
CA TRP A 316 -2.63 -3.38 -8.11
C TRP A 316 -2.37 -3.31 -6.59
N PRO A 317 -1.51 -4.18 -6.03
CA PRO A 317 -0.98 -4.00 -4.69
C PRO A 317 -0.23 -2.67 -4.59
N ASP A 318 -0.62 -1.82 -3.66
CA ASP A 318 -0.09 -0.46 -3.49
C ASP A 318 0.88 -0.40 -2.30
N LEU A 319 2.14 -0.08 -2.60
CA LEU A 319 3.22 0.12 -1.63
C LEU A 319 3.24 1.54 -1.05
N ASP A 320 2.21 2.34 -1.34
CA ASP A 320 2.07 3.73 -0.93
C ASP A 320 2.87 4.73 -1.78
N MET A 321 2.75 6.01 -1.44
CA MET A 321 3.37 7.15 -2.10
C MET A 321 4.90 7.11 -2.02
N LEU A 322 5.55 7.90 -2.89
CA LEU A 322 7.00 8.12 -2.89
C LEU A 322 7.29 9.42 -2.11
N PRO A 323 7.78 9.35 -0.87
CA PRO A 323 8.01 10.51 -0.01
C PRO A 323 9.35 11.17 -0.36
N PHE A 324 9.44 11.75 -1.56
CA PHE A 324 10.65 12.37 -2.11
C PHE A 324 10.50 13.89 -2.20
N GLY A 325 11.62 14.62 -2.19
CA GLY A 325 11.64 16.08 -2.34
C GLY A 325 11.21 16.83 -1.07
N TRP A 326 10.37 17.86 -1.22
CA TRP A 326 9.96 18.74 -0.12
C TRP A 326 8.65 18.26 0.54
N LEU A 327 8.74 17.94 1.84
CA LEU A 327 7.77 17.17 2.61
C LEU A 327 7.37 17.88 3.92
N THR A 328 6.42 17.28 4.63
CA THR A 328 6.05 17.58 6.00
C THR A 328 6.16 16.34 6.91
N ASN A 329 5.82 16.48 8.18
CA ASN A 329 5.68 15.36 9.12
C ASN A 329 4.23 14.84 9.12
N ALA A 330 4.04 13.57 9.45
CA ALA A 330 2.70 12.99 9.59
C ALA A 330 1.81 13.80 10.54
N GLY A 331 0.58 14.09 10.12
CA GLY A 331 -0.46 14.66 10.96
C GLY A 331 -0.23 16.09 11.46
N VAL A 332 0.72 16.85 10.90
CA VAL A 332 0.90 18.25 11.28
C VAL A 332 -0.06 19.18 10.55
N ASN A 333 -0.32 20.34 11.16
CA ASN A 333 -1.18 21.40 10.63
C ASN A 333 -0.38 22.52 9.94
N GLN A 334 0.83 22.21 9.47
CA GLN A 334 1.74 23.16 8.81
C GLN A 334 2.65 22.41 7.84
N GLY A 335 3.25 23.12 6.89
CA GLY A 335 4.20 22.55 5.94
C GLY A 335 3.81 22.83 4.48
N PRO A 336 4.59 22.31 3.53
CA PRO A 336 5.80 21.50 3.71
C PRO A 336 6.94 22.31 4.34
N HIS A 337 7.81 21.65 5.13
CA HIS A 337 8.85 22.33 5.93
C HIS A 337 10.19 21.59 6.02
N ARG A 338 10.37 20.45 5.33
CA ARG A 338 11.64 19.70 5.35
C ARG A 338 11.90 18.98 4.03
N GLN A 339 13.17 18.69 3.76
CA GLN A 339 13.54 17.76 2.69
C GLN A 339 13.31 16.31 3.14
N CYS A 340 13.18 15.42 2.15
CA CYS A 340 13.28 13.98 2.29
C CYS A 340 14.55 13.57 3.05
N GLU A 341 14.41 12.65 4.01
CA GLU A 341 15.49 12.11 4.83
C GLU A 341 16.15 10.87 4.19
N LEU A 342 15.55 10.30 3.13
CA LEU A 342 16.17 9.22 2.35
C LEU A 342 17.35 9.74 1.53
N THR A 343 18.44 9.03 1.59
CA THR A 343 19.59 9.23 0.71
C THR A 343 19.22 8.93 -0.75
N SER A 344 20.00 9.45 -1.71
CA SER A 344 19.77 9.17 -3.13
C SER A 344 19.80 7.67 -3.47
N ASP A 345 20.66 6.88 -2.81
CA ASP A 345 20.73 5.44 -3.01
C ASP A 345 19.45 4.75 -2.46
N GLU A 346 18.91 5.21 -1.33
CA GLU A 346 17.65 4.70 -0.77
C GLU A 346 16.43 5.07 -1.64
N GLN A 347 16.37 6.29 -2.16
CA GLN A 347 15.31 6.71 -3.10
C GLN A 347 15.33 5.86 -4.38
N ARG A 348 16.53 5.59 -4.93
CA ARG A 348 16.70 4.67 -6.07
C ARG A 348 16.24 3.26 -5.74
N THR A 349 16.59 2.76 -4.56
CA THR A 349 16.13 1.45 -4.06
C THR A 349 14.62 1.38 -3.96
N GLN A 350 13.98 2.40 -3.40
CA GLN A 350 12.53 2.45 -3.24
C GLN A 350 11.83 2.42 -4.59
N ILE A 351 12.16 3.33 -5.52
CA ILE A 351 11.48 3.35 -6.83
C ILE A 351 11.78 2.09 -7.66
N ALA A 352 12.97 1.49 -7.52
CA ALA A 352 13.28 0.22 -8.17
C ALA A 352 12.40 -0.91 -7.64
N LEU A 353 12.18 -1.00 -6.32
CA LEU A 353 11.24 -1.97 -5.75
C LEU A 353 9.81 -1.70 -6.21
N TRP A 354 9.32 -0.45 -6.16
CA TRP A 354 7.97 -0.09 -6.61
C TRP A 354 7.75 -0.46 -8.07
N SER A 355 8.76 -0.24 -8.91
CA SER A 355 8.72 -0.61 -10.32
C SER A 355 8.69 -2.12 -10.50
N MET A 356 9.59 -2.85 -9.83
CA MET A 356 9.64 -4.31 -9.89
C MET A 356 8.42 -4.98 -9.29
N ALA A 357 7.76 -4.40 -8.28
CA ALA A 357 6.51 -4.90 -7.72
C ALA A 357 5.26 -4.43 -8.50
N LYS A 358 5.43 -3.58 -9.52
CA LYS A 358 4.36 -2.89 -10.25
C LYS A 358 3.37 -2.17 -9.32
N SER A 359 3.87 -1.55 -8.26
CA SER A 359 3.08 -0.66 -7.41
C SER A 359 2.63 0.56 -8.20
N PRO A 360 1.46 1.15 -7.93
CA PRO A 360 1.14 2.51 -8.35
C PRO A 360 2.28 3.47 -7.96
N LEU A 361 2.57 4.47 -8.80
CA LEU A 361 3.62 5.47 -8.54
C LEU A 361 2.98 6.82 -8.25
N MET A 362 2.70 7.10 -6.98
CA MET A 362 2.18 8.39 -6.52
C MET A 362 3.29 9.21 -5.88
N TYR A 363 3.73 10.29 -6.53
CA TYR A 363 4.71 11.21 -5.93
C TYR A 363 4.05 12.02 -4.80
N GLY A 364 4.70 12.12 -3.63
CA GLY A 364 4.14 12.81 -2.45
C GLY A 364 4.67 14.24 -2.22
N GLY A 365 5.82 14.58 -2.81
CA GLY A 365 6.48 15.87 -2.58
C GLY A 365 5.79 17.07 -3.22
N ASP A 366 6.15 18.27 -2.75
CA ASP A 366 5.73 19.52 -3.36
C ASP A 366 6.49 19.77 -4.67
N LEU A 367 5.81 19.60 -5.81
CA LEU A 367 6.37 19.71 -7.16
C LEU A 367 6.95 21.09 -7.46
N ARG A 368 6.53 22.14 -6.74
CA ARG A 368 7.10 23.49 -6.85
C ARG A 368 8.58 23.54 -6.45
N HIS A 369 9.03 22.53 -5.69
CA HIS A 369 10.39 22.36 -5.21
C HIS A 369 11.05 21.09 -5.80
N LEU A 370 10.49 20.53 -6.89
CA LEU A 370 11.04 19.35 -7.55
C LEU A 370 12.40 19.68 -8.20
N ASP A 371 13.47 19.11 -7.63
CA ASP A 371 14.82 19.21 -8.16
C ASP A 371 15.06 18.20 -9.30
N ASN A 372 16.14 18.43 -10.06
CA ASN A 372 16.47 17.62 -11.24
C ASN A 372 16.91 16.18 -10.89
N ASP A 373 17.52 15.97 -9.72
CA ASP A 373 17.98 14.64 -9.31
C ASP A 373 16.77 13.77 -8.98
N THR A 374 15.84 14.27 -8.16
CA THR A 374 14.56 13.64 -7.86
C THR A 374 13.75 13.40 -9.13
N LEU A 375 13.66 14.41 -10.02
CA LEU A 375 12.97 14.27 -11.31
C LEU A 375 13.58 13.11 -12.13
N SER A 376 14.92 13.01 -12.21
CA SER A 376 15.60 11.96 -12.97
C SER A 376 15.35 10.55 -12.41
N ILE A 377 15.18 10.43 -11.09
CA ILE A 377 14.84 9.16 -10.43
C ILE A 377 13.42 8.75 -10.80
N ILE A 378 12.44 9.64 -10.60
CA ILE A 378 11.01 9.32 -10.82
C ILE A 378 10.63 9.23 -12.30
N THR A 379 11.44 9.78 -13.21
CA THR A 379 11.20 9.70 -14.65
C THR A 379 12.11 8.72 -15.39
N ASN A 380 12.85 7.87 -14.67
CA ASN A 380 13.75 6.89 -15.30
C ASN A 380 12.97 5.99 -16.28
N PRO A 381 13.26 6.04 -17.60
CA PRO A 381 12.42 5.40 -18.61
C PRO A 381 12.37 3.88 -18.47
N THR A 382 13.46 3.25 -18.03
CA THR A 382 13.51 1.79 -17.85
C THR A 382 12.67 1.36 -16.65
N LEU A 383 12.75 2.08 -15.53
CA LEU A 383 11.91 1.79 -14.36
C LEU A 383 10.42 1.99 -14.65
N LEU A 384 10.06 3.07 -15.33
CA LEU A 384 8.69 3.31 -15.77
C LEU A 384 8.20 2.21 -16.72
N LYS A 385 9.07 1.73 -17.63
CA LYS A 385 8.76 0.61 -18.52
C LYS A 385 8.56 -0.70 -17.76
N ILE A 386 9.38 -0.99 -16.75
CA ILE A 386 9.18 -2.15 -15.86
C ILE A 386 7.81 -2.04 -15.19
N ASN A 387 7.58 -0.94 -14.47
CA ASN A 387 6.34 -0.69 -13.74
C ASN A 387 5.10 -0.88 -14.63
N HIS A 388 5.12 -0.35 -15.85
CA HIS A 388 3.97 -0.37 -16.75
C HIS A 388 3.86 -1.68 -17.54
N TYR A 389 4.91 -2.09 -18.24
CA TYR A 389 4.80 -3.11 -19.30
C TYR A 389 5.37 -4.49 -18.96
N SER A 390 6.15 -4.64 -17.87
CA SER A 390 6.70 -5.96 -17.54
C SER A 390 5.64 -6.92 -17.01
N ILE A 391 5.92 -8.21 -17.12
CA ILE A 391 5.15 -9.33 -16.58
C ILE A 391 6.08 -10.27 -15.80
N ASN A 392 5.49 -11.24 -15.09
CA ASN A 392 6.22 -12.23 -14.29
C ASN A 392 7.15 -11.59 -13.24
N ASN A 393 6.74 -10.45 -12.72
CA ASN A 393 7.42 -9.72 -11.67
C ASN A 393 7.39 -10.51 -10.37
N MET A 394 8.55 -10.92 -9.87
CA MET A 394 8.66 -11.70 -8.64
C MET A 394 10.02 -11.54 -7.97
N GLU A 395 10.08 -11.89 -6.69
CA GLU A 395 11.35 -12.02 -6.00
C GLU A 395 12.16 -13.18 -6.61
N PHE A 396 13.45 -12.91 -6.84
CA PHE A 396 14.41 -13.87 -7.35
C PHE A 396 15.34 -14.33 -6.22
N HIS A 397 15.07 -15.51 -5.69
CA HIS A 397 15.78 -16.02 -4.50
C HIS A 397 17.17 -16.64 -4.80
N HIS A 398 17.55 -16.79 -6.07
CA HIS A 398 18.81 -17.44 -6.45
C HIS A 398 19.97 -16.43 -6.59
N VAL A 399 20.28 -15.74 -5.49
CA VAL A 399 21.42 -14.82 -5.42
C VAL A 399 22.42 -15.21 -4.35
N HIS A 400 23.70 -15.02 -4.68
CA HIS A 400 24.81 -15.13 -3.75
C HIS A 400 25.25 -13.73 -3.32
N SER A 401 25.54 -13.52 -2.03
CA SER A 401 26.06 -12.23 -1.57
C SER A 401 27.20 -12.35 -0.57
N GLU A 402 28.18 -11.45 -0.74
CA GLU A 402 29.36 -11.35 0.12
C GLU A 402 29.58 -9.89 0.51
N ARG A 403 30.01 -9.62 1.75
CA ARG A 403 30.43 -8.28 2.16
C ARG A 403 31.77 -7.96 1.50
N THR A 404 31.91 -6.75 0.98
CA THR A 404 33.21 -6.30 0.47
C THR A 404 34.12 -5.95 1.65
N SER A 405 35.14 -6.77 1.92
CA SER A 405 36.13 -6.47 2.97
C SER A 405 37.05 -5.32 2.52
N LYS A 406 36.92 -4.14 3.14
CA LYS A 406 38.01 -3.19 3.49
C LYS A 406 37.45 -1.87 4.07
N GLU A 407 37.69 -1.64 5.35
CA GLU A 407 38.12 -0.32 5.85
C GLU A 407 39.41 -0.54 6.63
N ASP A 408 40.45 0.21 6.26
CA ASP A 408 41.75 0.21 6.91
C ASP A 408 41.60 0.70 8.35
N LYS A 409 41.82 -0.20 9.31
CA LYS A 409 41.98 0.15 10.71
C LYS A 409 43.32 0.85 10.90
N HIS A 410 43.29 2.17 10.99
CA HIS A 410 44.23 2.89 11.84
C HIS A 410 43.50 3.49 13.05
N SER A 411 43.83 2.94 14.22
CA SER A 411 43.94 3.63 15.51
C SER A 411 42.74 4.51 15.91
N SER A 412 41.93 4.07 16.87
CA SER A 412 42.27 4.41 18.26
C SER A 412 41.59 3.48 19.26
N ARG A 413 42.40 3.01 20.21
CA ARG A 413 41.98 2.31 21.42
C ARG A 413 41.17 3.25 22.31
N PHE A 414 40.01 2.81 22.76
CA PHE A 414 39.54 3.09 24.12
C PHE A 414 39.14 1.76 24.75
N ILE A 415 39.91 1.40 25.77
CA ILE A 415 39.60 0.33 26.72
C ILE A 415 38.69 0.96 27.77
N SER A 416 37.57 0.33 28.05
CA SER A 416 36.96 0.35 29.38
C SER A 416 36.49 -1.06 29.69
N GLU A 417 37.06 -1.61 30.74
CA GLU A 417 36.81 -2.92 31.31
C GLU A 417 35.45 -2.99 32.03
N ASP A 418 35.08 -4.25 32.25
CA ASP A 418 34.11 -4.82 33.20
C ASP A 418 32.61 -4.75 32.92
N LEU A 419 32.05 -5.94 32.61
CA LEU A 419 30.80 -6.45 33.19
C LEU A 419 30.70 -7.98 33.01
N VAL A 420 30.84 -8.66 34.16
CA VAL A 420 30.17 -9.88 34.63
C VAL A 420 29.53 -10.82 33.58
N HIS A 421 29.98 -12.07 33.62
CA HIS A 421 29.47 -13.22 32.87
C HIS A 421 28.07 -13.65 33.38
N VAL A 422 27.07 -13.64 32.50
CA VAL A 422 25.77 -14.31 32.65
C VAL A 422 25.51 -15.03 31.31
N PRO A 423 25.17 -16.33 31.28
CA PRO A 423 25.03 -17.06 30.03
C PRO A 423 23.81 -16.54 29.26
N LYS A 424 24.07 -15.83 28.15
CA LYS A 424 23.06 -15.34 27.21
C LYS A 424 22.37 -16.52 26.53
N ILE A 425 21.04 -16.56 26.56
CA ILE A 425 20.24 -17.33 25.60
C ILE A 425 20.23 -16.53 24.28
N ASP A 426 21.34 -16.60 23.55
CA ASP A 426 21.44 -16.05 22.20
C ASP A 426 20.95 -17.11 21.18
N GLY A 427 20.00 -16.75 20.32
CA GLY A 427 19.68 -17.54 19.11
C GLY A 427 18.39 -18.37 19.12
N VAL A 428 17.34 -17.98 19.85
CA VAL A 428 16.01 -18.60 19.74
C VAL A 428 15.01 -17.63 19.13
N SER A 429 14.29 -18.04 18.09
CA SER A 429 13.21 -17.26 17.46
C SER A 429 11.85 -17.96 17.64
N LEU A 430 10.82 -17.14 17.88
CA LEU A 430 9.42 -17.57 17.86
C LEU A 430 8.79 -17.19 16.52
N GLY A 431 7.95 -18.07 15.98
CA GLY A 431 7.25 -17.86 14.72
C GLY A 431 5.84 -18.44 14.72
N LEU A 432 5.14 -18.27 13.60
CA LEU A 432 3.79 -18.81 13.36
C LEU A 432 3.78 -19.66 12.09
N THR A 433 3.15 -20.83 12.15
CA THR A 433 2.93 -21.72 10.98
C THR A 433 1.53 -22.32 11.02
N ALA A 434 1.15 -23.02 9.95
CA ALA A 434 -0.09 -23.80 9.93
C ALA A 434 -0.03 -24.91 11.00
N CYS A 435 -1.11 -25.13 11.75
CA CYS A 435 -1.14 -26.12 12.82
C CYS A 435 -0.99 -27.59 12.37
N SER A 436 -1.01 -27.85 11.06
CA SER A 436 -0.73 -29.14 10.45
C SER A 436 0.77 -29.38 10.19
N ASP A 437 1.62 -28.36 10.34
CA ASP A 437 3.07 -28.47 10.20
C ASP A 437 3.65 -29.19 11.42
N ASP A 438 4.52 -30.18 11.20
CA ASP A 438 5.18 -30.92 12.28
C ASP A 438 6.00 -29.99 13.19
N LYS A 439 6.49 -28.86 12.66
CA LYS A 439 7.17 -27.83 13.43
C LYS A 439 6.26 -27.11 14.44
N ALA A 440 4.94 -27.20 14.33
CA ALA A 440 4.01 -26.61 15.29
C ALA A 440 3.84 -27.46 16.56
N ASN A 441 4.19 -28.74 16.50
CA ASN A 441 3.97 -29.71 17.57
C ASN A 441 5.04 -29.62 18.67
N GLY A 442 4.76 -30.22 19.83
CA GLY A 442 5.75 -30.43 20.90
C GLY A 442 5.76 -29.39 22.02
N TRP A 443 4.72 -28.56 22.12
CA TRP A 443 4.44 -27.77 23.32
C TRP A 443 3.77 -28.62 24.40
N TYR A 444 4.12 -28.42 25.66
CA TYR A 444 3.56 -29.15 26.80
C TYR A 444 3.43 -28.24 28.02
N MET A 445 2.51 -28.59 28.92
CA MET A 445 2.38 -27.89 30.20
C MET A 445 3.46 -28.36 31.17
N PHE A 446 4.12 -27.42 31.83
CA PHE A 446 5.11 -27.68 32.86
C PHE A 446 4.63 -27.10 34.20
N SER A 447 4.69 -27.91 35.25
CA SER A 447 4.26 -27.50 36.60
C SER A 447 5.48 -27.25 37.48
N GLN A 448 5.65 -26.02 37.95
CA GLN A 448 6.66 -25.68 38.94
C GLN A 448 5.96 -25.48 40.29
N HIS A 449 6.44 -26.14 41.35
CA HIS A 449 5.82 -26.09 42.69
C HIS A 449 4.34 -26.51 42.77
N GLY A 450 3.90 -27.44 41.91
CA GLY A 450 2.55 -28.01 41.97
C GLY A 450 1.45 -27.16 41.34
N LYS A 451 1.78 -26.05 40.67
CA LYS A 451 0.83 -25.27 39.84
C LYS A 451 1.20 -25.35 38.35
N SER A 452 0.25 -25.70 37.50
CA SER A 452 0.40 -25.86 36.04
C SER A 452 0.33 -24.50 35.32
N ASP A 453 1.32 -23.67 35.63
CA ASP A 453 1.34 -22.25 35.26
C ASP A 453 2.28 -21.96 34.08
N HIS A 454 2.94 -22.97 33.49
CA HIS A 454 3.88 -22.76 32.38
C HIS A 454 3.58 -23.63 31.17
N ILE A 455 3.90 -23.11 29.98
CA ILE A 455 3.86 -23.82 28.72
C ILE A 455 5.26 -23.80 28.12
N CYS A 456 5.81 -24.99 27.88
CA CYS A 456 7.20 -25.18 27.48
C CYS A 456 7.30 -25.95 26.18
N ARG A 457 8.43 -25.78 25.49
CA ARG A 457 8.82 -26.57 24.32
C ARG A 457 10.31 -26.84 24.31
N ASN A 458 10.69 -28.09 24.06
CA ASN A 458 12.09 -28.46 23.87
C ASN A 458 12.57 -28.01 22.49
N TYR A 459 13.73 -27.35 22.42
CA TYR A 459 14.27 -26.82 21.16
C TYR A 459 15.75 -27.14 20.91
N GLY A 460 16.46 -27.74 21.87
CA GLY A 460 17.87 -28.12 21.71
C GLY A 460 18.34 -29.09 22.79
N MET A 461 19.60 -29.53 22.68
CA MET A 461 20.28 -30.36 23.68
C MET A 461 21.62 -29.73 24.07
N GLN A 462 21.92 -29.71 25.36
CA GLN A 462 23.22 -29.32 25.91
C GLN A 462 23.55 -30.26 27.07
N ASP A 463 24.75 -30.84 27.06
CA ASP A 463 25.24 -31.79 28.08
C ASP A 463 24.23 -32.91 28.41
N ASP A 464 23.70 -33.57 27.36
CA ASP A 464 22.69 -34.65 27.44
C ASP A 464 21.36 -34.28 28.13
N LYS A 465 21.08 -32.98 28.30
CA LYS A 465 19.79 -32.46 28.80
C LYS A 465 19.08 -31.67 27.71
N ASN A 466 17.77 -31.89 27.60
CA ASN A 466 16.90 -31.07 26.75
C ASN A 466 16.83 -29.64 27.29
N ILE A 467 17.09 -28.66 26.42
CA ILE A 467 16.87 -27.25 26.70
C ILE A 467 15.45 -26.90 26.28
N SER A 468 14.68 -26.36 27.22
CA SER A 468 13.29 -25.96 27.01
C SER A 468 13.15 -24.44 26.98
N PHE A 469 12.29 -23.94 26.09
CA PHE A 469 11.80 -22.57 26.09
C PHE A 469 10.41 -22.57 26.75
N CYS A 470 10.22 -21.75 27.79
CA CYS A 470 9.01 -21.77 28.62
C CYS A 470 8.38 -20.38 28.72
N LEU A 471 7.05 -20.36 28.76
CA LEU A 471 6.23 -19.17 28.94
C LEU A 471 5.31 -19.36 30.13
N GLY A 472 5.20 -18.34 30.98
CA GLY A 472 4.30 -18.34 32.14
C GLY A 472 2.89 -17.93 31.73
N LYS A 473 1.87 -18.61 32.24
CA LYS A 473 0.48 -18.15 32.18
C LYS A 473 0.33 -16.94 33.09
N THR A 474 -0.25 -15.87 32.56
CA THR A 474 -0.51 -14.66 33.34
C THR A 474 -2.00 -14.29 33.31
N ILE A 475 -2.45 -13.59 34.35
CA ILE A 475 -3.80 -13.02 34.46
C ILE A 475 -3.63 -11.50 34.37
N PRO A 476 -4.23 -10.81 33.40
CA PRO A 476 -4.10 -9.35 33.29
C PRO A 476 -4.70 -8.62 34.50
N LEU A 477 -4.08 -7.50 34.90
CA LEU A 477 -4.65 -6.52 35.84
C LEU A 477 -5.91 -5.90 35.24
N LEU A 478 -7.09 -6.32 35.71
CA LEU A 478 -8.37 -5.72 35.37
C LEU A 478 -8.54 -4.39 36.13
N THR A 479 -8.95 -3.33 35.43
CA THR A 479 -9.59 -2.16 36.06
C THR A 479 -11.00 -2.56 36.51
N SER A 480 -11.43 -2.10 37.68
CA SER A 480 -12.54 -2.65 38.48
C SER A 480 -13.94 -2.68 37.85
N ASP A 481 -14.13 -2.15 36.64
CA ASP A 481 -15.46 -1.93 36.07
C ASP A 481 -15.91 -3.01 35.07
N ASP A 482 -15.05 -3.98 34.72
CA ASP A 482 -15.37 -5.06 33.77
C ASP A 482 -15.83 -6.37 34.44
N ILE A 483 -16.16 -6.35 35.74
CA ILE A 483 -16.36 -7.58 36.53
C ILE A 483 -17.67 -8.34 36.21
N ILE A 484 -18.55 -7.85 35.34
CA ILE A 484 -19.86 -8.52 35.14
C ILE A 484 -20.22 -8.67 33.67
N VAL A 485 -19.59 -9.61 32.96
CA VAL A 485 -20.24 -10.63 32.09
C VAL A 485 -19.23 -11.77 31.86
N HIS A 486 -19.23 -12.80 32.72
CA HIS A 486 -18.45 -14.03 32.47
C HIS A 486 -19.36 -15.13 31.91
N ASN A 487 -19.24 -15.39 30.60
CA ASN A 487 -19.78 -16.57 29.96
C ASN A 487 -18.73 -17.69 29.97
N GLU A 488 -19.19 -18.93 30.19
CA GLU A 488 -18.43 -20.18 30.35
C GLU A 488 -17.60 -20.63 29.13
N GLU A 489 -17.46 -19.79 28.10
CA GLU A 489 -16.75 -20.09 26.84
C GLU A 489 -15.24 -19.75 26.83
N TYR A 490 -14.68 -19.29 27.95
CA TYR A 490 -13.29 -18.79 28.01
C TYR A 490 -12.37 -19.50 29.03
N GLN A 491 -12.78 -20.62 29.63
CA GLN A 491 -11.92 -21.34 30.61
C GLN A 491 -10.67 -22.00 30.01
N THR A 492 -10.57 -22.17 28.68
CA THR A 492 -9.46 -22.87 28.02
C THR A 492 -8.40 -21.96 27.39
N LYS A 493 -8.64 -20.64 27.35
CA LYS A 493 -7.74 -19.67 26.70
C LYS A 493 -6.98 -18.85 27.74
N PHE A 494 -5.72 -18.57 27.47
CA PHE A 494 -4.82 -17.89 28.41
C PHE A 494 -3.83 -16.97 27.70
N HIS A 495 -3.36 -15.96 28.45
CA HIS A 495 -2.22 -15.13 28.09
C HIS A 495 -0.93 -15.83 28.50
N LEU A 496 0.14 -15.60 27.74
CA LEU A 496 1.46 -16.14 28.00
C LEU A 496 2.47 -15.01 28.10
N ALA A 497 3.28 -14.98 29.15
CA ALA A 497 4.32 -13.98 29.39
C ALA A 497 5.71 -14.63 29.43
N ASN A 498 6.74 -13.86 29.14
CA ASN A 498 8.12 -14.29 29.28
C ASN A 498 8.51 -14.38 30.78
N MET A 499 9.34 -15.35 31.16
CA MET A 499 9.71 -15.59 32.56
C MET A 499 10.55 -14.45 33.18
N ASP A 500 11.22 -13.65 32.35
CA ASP A 500 12.09 -12.55 32.78
C ASP A 500 11.39 -11.17 32.75
N SER A 501 10.11 -11.09 32.36
CA SER A 501 9.38 -9.81 32.28
C SER A 501 7.88 -9.97 32.57
N ASP A 502 7.39 -9.31 33.62
CA ASP A 502 5.98 -9.39 34.03
C ASP A 502 5.02 -8.56 33.15
N ASP A 503 5.54 -7.67 32.29
CA ASP A 503 4.74 -6.69 31.53
C ASP A 503 4.55 -7.02 30.03
N ALA A 504 5.15 -8.11 29.53
CA ALA A 504 5.14 -8.47 28.11
C ALA A 504 4.50 -9.83 27.85
N CYS A 505 3.44 -9.84 27.05
CA CYS A 505 2.67 -11.03 26.67
C CYS A 505 2.95 -11.43 25.21
N LEU A 506 2.96 -12.74 24.97
CA LEU A 506 3.09 -13.35 23.65
C LEU A 506 1.92 -12.92 22.77
N ASP A 507 2.25 -12.33 21.63
CA ASP A 507 1.38 -11.69 20.68
C ASP A 507 1.50 -12.40 19.33
N ALA A 508 0.35 -12.80 18.78
CA ALA A 508 0.24 -13.51 17.52
C ALA A 508 0.12 -12.58 16.30
N SER A 509 0.39 -11.28 16.44
CA SER A 509 0.67 -10.43 15.28
C SER A 509 1.86 -11.01 14.54
N GLY A 510 1.62 -11.44 13.30
CA GLY A 510 2.71 -11.74 12.38
C GLY A 510 3.54 -10.47 12.22
N SER A 511 4.74 -10.45 12.83
CA SER A 511 5.81 -9.48 12.65
C SER A 511 5.39 -8.01 12.54
N GLN A 512 5.45 -7.22 13.63
CA GLN A 512 5.57 -5.75 13.49
C GLN A 512 6.11 -5.00 14.72
N ARG A 513 6.95 -3.97 14.47
CA ARG A 513 7.04 -2.63 15.14
C ARG A 513 7.10 -2.62 16.70
N ARG A 514 8.15 -2.17 17.42
CA ARG A 514 8.59 -0.74 17.64
C ARG A 514 9.57 -0.58 18.85
N THR A 515 10.27 0.58 18.86
CA THR A 515 11.06 1.29 19.91
C THR A 515 12.33 0.67 20.52
N SER A 516 13.37 1.52 20.65
CA SER A 516 14.76 1.21 20.99
C SER A 516 15.03 0.84 22.46
N SER A 517 14.03 0.40 23.23
CA SER A 517 14.23 0.00 24.63
C SER A 517 13.82 -1.43 24.99
N ASP A 518 13.10 -2.17 24.13
CA ASP A 518 12.69 -3.55 24.45
C ASP A 518 13.21 -4.53 23.39
N SER A 519 14.52 -4.72 23.39
CA SER A 519 15.18 -5.78 22.62
C SER A 519 15.23 -7.07 23.46
N LYS A 520 14.36 -8.04 23.16
CA LYS A 520 14.72 -9.47 23.26
C LYS A 520 13.80 -10.50 22.60
N PHE A 521 12.52 -10.24 22.29
CA PHE A 521 11.69 -11.21 21.56
C PHE A 521 10.59 -10.52 20.70
N PRO A 522 10.55 -10.71 19.37
CA PRO A 522 9.70 -9.94 18.44
C PRO A 522 8.20 -10.28 18.45
N MET A 523 7.79 -11.32 19.19
CA MET A 523 6.39 -11.74 19.37
C MET A 523 5.86 -11.37 20.75
N PHE A 524 6.41 -10.39 21.45
CA PHE A 524 5.88 -9.95 22.74
C PHE A 524 5.47 -8.48 22.69
N SER A 525 4.28 -8.19 23.19
CA SER A 525 3.76 -6.84 23.31
C SER A 525 3.16 -6.64 24.71
N ARG A 526 2.88 -5.39 25.09
CA ARG A 526 2.31 -5.09 26.41
C ARG A 526 1.02 -5.87 26.61
N CYS A 527 0.87 -6.56 27.74
CA CYS A 527 -0.30 -7.39 28.03
C CYS A 527 -1.61 -6.59 27.93
N ARG A 528 -2.56 -7.07 27.10
CA ARG A 528 -3.89 -6.49 26.85
C ARG A 528 -4.91 -7.63 26.68
N TRP A 529 -6.17 -7.37 27.03
CA TRP A 529 -7.25 -8.31 26.77
C TRP A 529 -7.68 -8.24 25.29
N HIS A 530 -6.89 -8.87 24.41
CA HIS A 530 -7.06 -8.83 22.96
C HIS A 530 -6.88 -10.22 22.34
N ALA A 531 -7.64 -10.55 21.29
CA ALA A 531 -7.61 -11.87 20.64
C ALA A 531 -6.21 -12.28 20.13
N MET A 532 -5.33 -11.32 19.86
CA MET A 532 -3.94 -11.53 19.43
C MET A 532 -3.04 -12.12 20.52
N GLN A 533 -3.35 -11.90 21.80
CA GLN A 533 -2.58 -12.43 22.93
C GLN A 533 -3.24 -13.62 23.61
N MET A 534 -4.33 -14.13 23.02
CA MET A 534 -5.10 -15.26 23.55
C MET A 534 -4.65 -16.54 22.86
N TRP A 535 -4.13 -17.47 23.66
CA TRP A 535 -3.60 -18.74 23.18
C TRP A 535 -4.34 -19.92 23.77
N GLU A 536 -4.33 -21.03 23.03
CA GLU A 536 -4.93 -22.30 23.42
C GLU A 536 -3.95 -23.43 23.12
N LEU A 537 -3.75 -24.35 24.06
CA LEU A 537 -2.93 -25.55 23.84
C LEU A 537 -3.87 -26.72 23.56
N ASN A 538 -3.77 -27.33 22.38
CA ASN A 538 -4.59 -28.49 22.04
C ASN A 538 -3.98 -29.82 22.52
N GLU A 539 -4.75 -30.90 22.44
CA GLU A 539 -4.31 -32.25 22.84
C GLU A 539 -3.12 -32.80 22.04
N LYS A 540 -2.83 -32.23 20.86
CA LYS A 540 -1.68 -32.61 20.02
C LYS A 540 -0.38 -31.90 20.40
N GLY A 541 -0.43 -31.00 21.40
CA GLY A 541 0.73 -30.22 21.83
C GLY A 541 1.01 -29.03 20.91
N ASN A 542 -0.04 -28.44 20.31
CA ASN A 542 0.08 -27.27 19.46
C ASN A 542 -0.46 -26.05 20.20
N LEU A 543 0.33 -24.98 20.22
CA LEU A 543 -0.04 -23.72 20.83
C LEU A 543 -0.66 -22.79 19.78
N ILE A 544 -1.98 -22.64 19.81
CA ILE A 544 -2.82 -22.02 18.77
C ILE A 544 -3.16 -20.58 19.14
N SER A 545 -2.98 -19.65 18.20
CA SER A 545 -3.46 -18.28 18.32
C SER A 545 -4.97 -18.20 18.12
N SER A 546 -5.67 -17.49 19.02
CA SER A 546 -7.10 -17.19 18.86
C SER A 546 -7.39 -16.20 17.73
N TYR A 547 -6.41 -15.38 17.32
CA TYR A 547 -6.53 -14.39 16.26
C TYR A 547 -6.28 -14.99 14.87
N SER A 548 -5.07 -15.51 14.64
CA SER A 548 -4.66 -15.97 13.31
C SER A 548 -5.04 -17.43 13.03
N ARG A 549 -5.41 -18.21 14.06
CA ARG A 549 -5.56 -19.68 14.01
C ARG A 549 -4.28 -20.41 13.59
N LEU A 550 -3.14 -19.71 13.56
CA LEU A 550 -1.83 -20.29 13.35
C LEU A 550 -1.25 -20.81 14.67
N CYS A 551 -0.30 -21.72 14.57
CA CYS A 551 0.37 -22.34 15.71
C CYS A 551 1.78 -21.80 15.91
N ALA A 552 2.17 -21.62 17.16
CA ALA A 552 3.49 -21.11 17.53
C ALA A 552 4.61 -22.13 17.26
N THR A 553 5.73 -21.66 16.71
CA THR A 553 6.95 -22.43 16.50
C THR A 553 8.12 -21.84 17.29
N VAL A 554 9.08 -22.67 17.66
CA VAL A 554 10.36 -22.26 18.26
C VAL A 554 11.48 -22.81 17.39
N GLU A 555 12.34 -21.93 16.86
CA GLU A 555 13.52 -22.32 16.08
C GLU A 555 14.82 -21.94 16.83
N SER A 556 15.79 -22.85 16.83
CA SER A 556 17.12 -22.63 17.39
C SER A 556 18.10 -22.30 16.25
N ASN A 557 18.75 -21.14 16.33
CA ASN A 557 19.79 -20.69 15.39
C ASN A 557 21.15 -21.39 15.63
N ASN A 558 21.15 -22.65 16.06
CA ASN A 558 22.36 -23.46 16.24
C ASN A 558 22.68 -24.34 15.02
N LYS A 559 22.59 -23.76 13.82
CA LYS A 559 23.33 -24.24 12.65
C LYS A 559 23.90 -23.04 11.93
N GLY A 560 25.23 -22.98 11.87
CA GLY A 560 25.99 -22.07 11.03
C GLY A 560 25.75 -22.33 9.54
N VAL A 561 24.55 -21.98 9.10
CA VAL A 561 24.19 -21.69 7.72
C VAL A 561 23.55 -20.32 7.80
N VAL A 562 24.33 -19.28 7.54
CA VAL A 562 23.82 -17.93 7.33
C VAL A 562 22.86 -18.02 6.14
N THR A 563 21.56 -17.98 6.38
CA THR A 563 20.57 -17.70 5.33
C THR A 563 20.86 -16.30 4.81
N THR A 564 21.54 -16.24 3.66
CA THR A 564 21.92 -15.04 2.92
C THR A 564 20.74 -14.21 2.40
N GLY A 565 19.50 -14.66 2.60
CA GLY A 565 18.28 -14.09 2.00
C GLY A 565 17.65 -12.90 2.70
N ALA A 566 18.05 -12.53 3.93
CA ALA A 566 17.42 -11.38 4.61
C ALA A 566 18.02 -10.02 4.21
N VAL A 567 19.28 -10.00 3.76
CA VAL A 567 20.06 -8.75 3.63
C VAL A 567 20.39 -8.40 2.19
N ALA A 568 20.54 -9.40 1.31
CA ALA A 568 20.63 -9.17 -0.13
C ALA A 568 19.39 -9.77 -0.78
N ARG A 569 18.64 -8.94 -1.51
CA ARG A 569 17.42 -9.34 -2.21
C ARG A 569 17.61 -9.14 -3.70
N ALA A 570 16.85 -9.88 -4.49
CA ALA A 570 16.77 -9.61 -5.91
C ALA A 570 15.35 -9.79 -6.44
N TRP A 571 15.04 -9.09 -7.51
CA TRP A 571 13.78 -9.22 -8.23
C TRP A 571 14.07 -9.47 -9.70
N ILE A 572 13.15 -10.18 -10.36
CA ILE A 572 13.20 -10.45 -11.79
C ILE A 572 11.85 -10.11 -12.42
N ALA A 573 11.87 -9.62 -13.66
CA ALA A 573 10.70 -9.38 -14.48
C ALA A 573 11.02 -9.59 -15.96
N THR A 574 10.00 -9.90 -16.76
CA THR A 574 10.12 -10.03 -18.22
C THR A 574 9.46 -8.83 -18.89
N GLY A 575 10.18 -8.13 -19.76
CA GLY A 575 9.63 -7.04 -20.55
C GLY A 575 8.81 -7.52 -21.76
N SER A 576 8.09 -6.60 -22.37
CA SER A 576 7.13 -6.90 -23.45
C SER A 576 7.78 -7.34 -24.77
N LYS A 577 9.09 -7.12 -24.96
CA LYS A 577 9.83 -7.57 -26.14
C LYS A 577 10.75 -8.76 -25.85
N GLY A 578 10.63 -9.34 -24.66
CA GLY A 578 11.49 -10.43 -24.20
C GLY A 578 12.79 -9.96 -23.56
N GLU A 579 12.86 -8.71 -23.09
CA GLU A 579 13.96 -8.25 -22.23
C GLU A 579 13.82 -8.86 -20.83
N ILE A 580 14.92 -9.10 -20.11
CA ILE A 580 14.86 -9.44 -18.69
C ILE A 580 15.29 -8.23 -17.88
N TYR A 581 14.54 -7.93 -16.84
CA TYR A 581 14.94 -6.99 -15.81
C TYR A 581 15.36 -7.77 -14.56
N LEU A 582 16.60 -7.55 -14.11
CA LEU A 582 17.13 -8.11 -12.87
C LEU A 582 17.54 -6.96 -11.95
N ALA A 583 16.96 -6.89 -10.76
CA ALA A 583 17.29 -5.86 -9.78
C ALA A 583 17.95 -6.51 -8.56
N PHE A 584 19.12 -6.01 -8.16
CA PHE A 584 19.78 -6.35 -6.91
C PHE A 584 19.53 -5.25 -5.89
N PHE A 585 19.27 -5.65 -4.64
CA PHE A 585 19.02 -4.76 -3.52
C PHE A 585 19.89 -5.17 -2.35
N ASN A 586 20.61 -4.21 -1.78
CA ASN A 586 21.37 -4.40 -0.57
C ASN A 586 20.66 -3.73 0.59
N LEU A 587 20.12 -4.52 1.51
CA LEU A 587 19.45 -4.02 2.72
C LEU A 587 20.40 -3.87 3.91
N ASP A 588 21.69 -4.19 3.76
CA ASP A 588 22.73 -4.01 4.78
C ASP A 588 23.17 -2.54 4.84
N SER A 589 23.71 -2.15 6.00
CA SER A 589 24.36 -0.85 6.19
C SER A 589 25.79 -0.78 5.61
N MET A 590 26.21 -1.84 4.91
CA MET A 590 27.54 -1.96 4.30
C MET A 590 27.42 -2.47 2.87
N SER A 591 28.35 -2.06 2.01
CA SER A 591 28.40 -2.53 0.62
C SER A 591 28.53 -4.04 0.51
N ARG A 592 27.83 -4.62 -0.47
CA ARG A 592 27.81 -6.05 -0.74
C ARG A 592 28.01 -6.33 -2.21
N LYS A 593 28.82 -7.34 -2.52
CA LYS A 593 28.86 -7.96 -3.84
C LYS A 593 27.68 -8.93 -3.92
N ILE A 594 26.77 -8.71 -4.86
CA ILE A 594 25.61 -9.56 -5.15
C ILE A 594 25.81 -10.18 -6.52
N THR A 595 25.58 -11.49 -6.62
CA THR A 595 25.79 -12.28 -7.84
C THR A 595 24.58 -13.15 -8.14
N ALA A 596 24.15 -13.18 -9.40
CA ALA A 596 23.17 -14.12 -9.94
C ALA A 596 23.79 -14.90 -11.10
N ARG A 597 23.55 -16.21 -11.17
CA ARG A 597 24.00 -17.04 -12.29
C ARG A 597 22.98 -17.01 -13.42
N ILE A 598 23.44 -17.00 -14.66
CA ILE A 598 22.55 -17.06 -15.84
C ILE A 598 21.73 -18.36 -15.83
N SER A 599 22.32 -19.48 -15.41
CA SER A 599 21.64 -20.76 -15.27
C SER A 599 20.52 -20.78 -14.22
N ASP A 600 20.54 -19.87 -13.24
CA ASP A 600 19.45 -19.73 -12.27
C ASP A 600 18.31 -18.86 -12.84
N LEU A 601 18.62 -17.91 -13.73
CA LEU A 601 17.59 -17.16 -14.47
C LEU A 601 16.79 -18.09 -15.40
N GLU A 602 17.44 -19.07 -16.02
CA GLU A 602 16.79 -20.09 -16.88
C GLU A 602 15.71 -20.88 -16.14
N LYS A 603 15.92 -21.17 -14.85
CA LYS A 603 14.96 -21.94 -14.03
C LYS A 603 13.65 -21.19 -13.85
N VAL A 604 13.70 -19.85 -13.83
CA VAL A 604 12.54 -18.99 -13.60
C VAL A 604 11.89 -18.56 -14.92
N LEU A 605 12.69 -18.30 -15.96
CA LEU A 605 12.22 -17.80 -17.26
C LEU A 605 11.88 -18.91 -18.27
N GLY A 606 12.38 -20.14 -18.05
CA GLY A 606 12.18 -21.28 -18.94
C GLY A 606 13.24 -21.42 -20.05
N SER A 607 13.39 -22.65 -20.55
CA SER A 607 14.46 -23.08 -21.47
C SER A 607 14.37 -22.54 -22.91
N THR A 608 13.24 -21.99 -23.32
CA THR A 608 13.06 -21.36 -24.63
C THR A 608 13.75 -20.00 -24.75
N PHE A 609 14.16 -19.41 -23.63
CA PHE A 609 14.55 -18.01 -23.53
C PHE A 609 16.02 -17.76 -23.86
N ILE A 610 16.94 -18.64 -23.45
CA ILE A 610 18.39 -18.50 -23.70
C ILE A 610 18.80 -19.41 -24.87
N ARG A 611 18.21 -19.21 -26.06
CA ARG A 611 18.60 -19.93 -27.29
C ARG A 611 19.55 -19.13 -28.20
N LYS A 612 20.19 -18.08 -27.67
CA LYS A 612 21.22 -17.33 -28.39
C LYS A 612 22.44 -17.21 -27.48
N ASP A 613 23.58 -17.64 -27.99
CA ASP A 613 24.85 -17.78 -27.25
C ASP A 613 25.47 -16.45 -26.77
N THR A 614 24.71 -15.35 -26.72
CA THR A 614 25.19 -14.02 -26.30
C THR A 614 24.05 -13.17 -25.73
N CYS A 615 23.94 -13.08 -24.40
CA CYS A 615 23.12 -12.06 -23.74
C CYS A 615 23.96 -10.81 -23.48
N SER A 616 23.43 -9.61 -23.76
CA SER A 616 24.05 -8.35 -23.35
C SER A 616 23.35 -7.77 -22.12
N CYS A 617 24.13 -7.21 -21.20
CA CYS A 617 23.63 -6.66 -19.94
C CYS A 617 23.97 -5.16 -19.82
N THR A 618 22.97 -4.32 -19.56
CA THR A 618 23.14 -2.87 -19.34
C THR A 618 22.62 -2.50 -17.96
N GLU A 619 23.42 -1.79 -17.17
CA GLU A 619 22.99 -1.28 -15.86
C GLU A 619 22.26 0.06 -16.03
N VAL A 620 21.07 0.13 -15.44
CA VAL A 620 20.05 1.15 -15.73
C VAL A 620 20.42 2.53 -15.19
N TRP A 621 21.06 2.62 -14.03
CA TRP A 621 21.36 3.92 -13.43
C TRP A 621 22.54 4.64 -14.11
N SER A 622 23.58 3.90 -14.46
CA SER A 622 24.80 4.44 -15.08
C SER A 622 24.79 4.37 -16.61
N GLY A 623 23.87 3.60 -17.21
CA GLY A 623 23.86 3.30 -18.64
C GLY A 623 25.05 2.44 -19.10
N ARG A 624 25.83 1.90 -18.16
CA ARG A 624 27.02 1.09 -18.47
C ARG A 624 26.59 -0.25 -19.05
N ASN A 625 27.00 -0.50 -20.30
CA ASN A 625 26.87 -1.80 -20.93
C ASN A 625 28.05 -2.70 -20.51
N PHE A 626 27.76 -3.84 -19.92
CA PHE A 626 28.74 -4.84 -19.47
C PHE A 626 29.13 -5.84 -20.57
N GLY A 627 28.59 -5.67 -21.78
CA GLY A 627 28.85 -6.54 -22.92
C GLY A 627 28.22 -7.92 -22.74
N ARG A 628 28.90 -8.94 -23.25
CA ARG A 628 28.46 -10.33 -23.20
C ARG A 628 28.57 -10.87 -21.77
N VAL A 629 27.49 -11.43 -21.26
CA VAL A 629 27.48 -12.16 -20.00
C VAL A 629 27.44 -13.66 -20.28
N GLU A 630 28.49 -14.37 -19.87
CA GLU A 630 28.65 -15.81 -20.18
C GLU A 630 28.17 -16.72 -19.05
N GLU A 631 28.39 -16.36 -17.77
CA GLU A 631 28.08 -17.26 -16.64
C GLU A 631 27.31 -16.59 -15.49
N GLU A 632 27.72 -15.38 -15.08
CA GLU A 632 27.14 -14.68 -13.94
C GLU A 632 27.05 -13.16 -14.13
N ILE A 633 26.04 -12.57 -13.50
CA ILE A 633 25.91 -11.11 -13.33
C ILE A 633 26.29 -10.82 -11.89
N SER A 634 27.36 -10.05 -11.70
CA SER A 634 27.85 -9.69 -10.37
C SER A 634 28.12 -8.20 -10.26
N ALA A 635 27.69 -7.60 -9.16
CA ALA A 635 27.93 -6.19 -8.91
C ALA A 635 28.06 -5.86 -7.43
N VAL A 636 28.83 -4.81 -7.12
CA VAL A 636 28.94 -4.26 -5.77
C VAL A 636 27.83 -3.22 -5.58
N VAL A 637 26.87 -3.56 -4.74
CA VAL A 637 25.75 -2.70 -4.37
C VAL A 637 26.07 -2.02 -3.05
N LYS A 638 25.99 -0.69 -3.01
CA LYS A 638 26.26 0.13 -1.82
C LYS A 638 25.28 -0.16 -0.69
N SER A 639 25.59 0.30 0.51
CA SER A 639 24.66 0.31 1.66
C SER A 639 23.30 0.85 1.24
N HIS A 640 22.22 0.11 1.55
CA HIS A 640 20.83 0.47 1.22
C HIS A 640 20.55 0.74 -0.28
N GLY A 641 21.51 0.40 -1.15
CA GLY A 641 21.46 0.70 -2.57
C GLY A 641 20.81 -0.39 -3.40
N SER A 642 20.60 -0.06 -4.67
CA SER A 642 20.10 -0.98 -5.68
C SER A 642 20.91 -0.88 -6.97
N MET A 643 20.90 -1.96 -7.75
CA MET A 643 21.40 -1.98 -9.13
C MET A 643 20.40 -2.72 -10.00
N VAL A 644 19.98 -2.10 -11.09
CA VAL A 644 18.98 -2.67 -12.01
C VAL A 644 19.65 -2.93 -13.34
N PHE A 645 19.43 -4.10 -13.89
CA PHE A 645 20.02 -4.57 -15.14
C PHE A 645 18.92 -4.86 -16.16
N GLU A 646 19.09 -4.36 -17.37
CA GLU A 646 18.35 -4.80 -18.55
C GLU A 646 19.22 -5.78 -19.34
N ILE A 647 18.72 -7.01 -19.48
CA ILE A 647 19.41 -8.13 -20.12
C ILE A 647 18.65 -8.46 -21.40
N THR A 648 19.36 -8.50 -22.52
CA THR A 648 18.79 -8.85 -23.82
C THR A 648 19.53 -10.03 -24.42
N CYS A 649 18.79 -11.09 -24.70
CA CYS A 649 19.18 -12.29 -25.44
C CYS A 649 18.28 -12.34 -26.70
#